data_AF-A0A5J4VX98-F1
#
_entry.id   AF-A0A5J4VX98-F1
#
_cell.length_a   1.000
_cell.length_b   1.000
_cell.length_c   1.000
_cell.angle_alpha   90.00
_cell.angle_beta   90.00
_cell.angle_gamma   90.00
#
_symmetry.space_group_name_H-M   'P 1'
#
loop_
_entity.id
_entity.type
_entity.pdbx_description
1 polymer ?
#
loop_
_entity_poly.entity_id
_entity_poly.type
_entity_poly.pdbx_seq_one_letter_code
_entity_poly.pdbx_strand_id
1 'polypeptide(L)'
;MKFGSICHVYPPIDIVAEGDALINITGQQTLIGKIIISFSKFNIDFGNLYFQVDDYKSSLKFSSCNLFRNAGRQAVNSHSLAVVNRGSLILEKLNIDGNNHKGNEPLIQSSQPKLIQFTSFNIINLALVSGHTAPLLLNVTELPLESNILISDVHVKQSTAGDEAQAGVIFVRTKEQVTCSKKDDDPSTVPIMLIENSEIIQNTLASISESSAILIDGLNTQQILIRSSTINNRSPPNNNKAYELKIALPKDCEPKDLINQLKDDEFGITLFPVAVKVPPSEQFVALILPLSDKYANIRVNSNGQEQCTSYVQNYYNDIRTFSCAIIIMKAQDSLGLLKEIPRSVSFTGQFAENDLRTDGLTVTFKGTNFQTQANMISFQPNLPISTNLKDNALFRIHDESITLINLFILRSNQIGSEKAPIAIIISDIGQQSNGLQKNAAGQLVIDKCILEGGNSAISNVWYNLGLAETCNIGYGTAIVADGQSVVQISGSTIRTFEGPAVRALNGASVTIDKNTILDNNGQRNRNTLSSMQTNVVCEGGREITTVDVALDNVTSFTSTGNGWIFSSQNNQCVVKATLNGTQRLPRSIPQINSVNVVVNITNQQDKITVNGKFFEPCLRTLVLEIHEKNKVDKRMTLDFGIDSSYPTVEYLDSEHIIFQFPYTQLKDFDYSVEWEISIYESGKREQTNWLSIQPTVIGIITDQPGDDQSGGTSKKVDIQLILSIALPIVQKQETV
;
A
#
# COMPACT_ATOMS: atom_id res chain seq x y z
N MET A 1 80.94 19.80 -39.41
CA MET A 1 79.93 19.08 -40.22
C MET A 1 78.56 19.31 -39.59
N LYS A 2 77.67 20.04 -40.25
CA LYS A 2 76.25 20.13 -39.89
C LYS A 2 75.56 18.90 -40.49
N PHE A 3 75.06 17.99 -39.65
CA PHE A 3 74.02 17.07 -40.09
C PHE A 3 72.69 17.83 -40.01
N GLY A 4 72.30 18.45 -41.11
CA GLY A 4 70.93 18.93 -41.27
C GLY A 4 70.01 17.72 -41.31
N SER A 5 69.13 17.58 -40.31
CA SER A 5 67.97 16.70 -40.45
C SER A 5 67.13 17.24 -41.60
N ILE A 6 67.10 16.50 -42.71
CA ILE A 6 66.18 16.74 -43.80
C ILE A 6 64.79 16.43 -43.24
N CYS A 7 64.02 17.47 -42.96
CA CYS A 7 62.62 17.35 -42.59
C CYS A 7 61.86 16.94 -43.87
N HIS A 8 61.54 15.66 -44.01
CA HIS A 8 60.69 15.20 -45.11
C HIS A 8 59.28 15.76 -44.89
N VAL A 9 58.90 16.73 -45.72
CA VAL A 9 57.53 17.22 -45.84
C VAL A 9 56.75 16.16 -46.60
N TYR A 10 56.03 15.30 -45.88
CA TYR A 10 55.09 14.36 -46.49
C TYR A 10 53.81 15.10 -46.90
N PRO A 11 53.29 14.89 -48.13
CA PRO A 11 52.04 15.50 -48.54
C PRO A 11 50.88 14.95 -47.68
N PRO A 12 50.00 15.80 -47.14
CA PRO A 12 48.75 15.35 -46.54
C PRO A 12 47.82 14.85 -47.65
N ILE A 13 47.15 13.72 -47.41
CA ILE A 13 46.08 13.22 -48.27
C ILE A 13 44.78 13.32 -47.48
N ASP A 14 43.82 14.05 -48.04
CA ASP A 14 42.45 14.13 -47.54
C ASP A 14 41.54 13.44 -48.56
N ILE A 15 40.90 12.36 -48.14
CA ILE A 15 39.93 11.62 -48.97
C ILE A 15 38.58 11.80 -48.30
N VAL A 16 37.78 12.69 -48.87
CA VAL A 16 36.37 12.88 -48.50
C VAL A 16 35.52 12.29 -49.61
N ALA A 17 34.69 11.32 -49.25
CA ALA A 17 33.72 10.76 -50.16
C ALA A 17 32.30 10.98 -49.60
N GLU A 18 31.36 11.36 -50.47
CA GLU A 18 29.92 11.49 -50.21
C GLU A 18 29.15 10.81 -51.36
N GLY A 19 28.26 9.84 -51.08
CA GLY A 19 27.52 9.08 -52.11
C GLY A 19 28.09 7.68 -52.40
N ASP A 20 27.91 7.15 -53.63
CA ASP A 20 28.55 5.89 -54.06
C ASP A 20 29.95 6.19 -54.61
N ALA A 21 31.01 5.80 -53.89
CA ALA A 21 32.40 5.94 -54.35
C ALA A 21 33.20 4.68 -54.02
N LEU A 22 33.87 4.12 -55.03
CA LEU A 22 34.86 3.06 -54.86
C LEU A 22 36.24 3.70 -54.68
N ILE A 23 36.77 3.71 -53.45
CA ILE A 23 38.15 4.15 -53.20
C ILE A 23 39.05 2.92 -53.24
N ASN A 24 39.82 2.78 -54.32
CA ASN A 24 40.78 1.69 -54.50
C ASN A 24 42.20 2.24 -54.29
N ILE A 25 42.80 1.98 -53.13
CA ILE A 25 44.19 2.40 -52.86
C ILE A 25 45.12 1.32 -53.39
N THR A 26 45.59 1.48 -54.63
CA THR A 26 46.58 0.59 -55.24
C THR A 26 47.86 1.38 -55.53
N GLY A 27 48.96 1.07 -54.84
CA GLY A 27 50.27 1.70 -55.10
C GLY A 27 51.35 1.40 -54.05
N GLN A 28 52.62 1.50 -54.48
CA GLN A 28 53.82 1.19 -53.69
C GLN A 28 54.02 2.18 -52.52
N GLN A 29 54.48 1.68 -51.38
CA GLN A 29 54.66 2.40 -50.11
C GLN A 29 55.60 3.62 -50.22
N THR A 30 55.02 4.83 -50.31
CA THR A 30 55.62 6.02 -49.71
C THR A 30 55.09 6.19 -48.30
N LEU A 31 55.96 6.54 -47.34
CA LEU A 31 55.55 6.94 -46.00
C LEU A 31 54.63 8.17 -46.12
N ILE A 32 53.35 8.03 -45.80
CA ILE A 32 52.40 9.15 -45.74
C ILE A 32 52.36 9.60 -44.28
N GLY A 33 52.80 10.82 -43.99
CA GLY A 33 52.92 11.33 -42.62
C GLY A 33 51.61 11.84 -42.00
N LYS A 34 50.51 11.92 -42.77
CA LYS A 34 49.17 12.30 -42.29
C LYS A 34 48.12 11.86 -43.31
N ILE A 35 47.18 11.01 -42.88
CA ILE A 35 46.02 10.61 -43.68
C ILE A 35 44.75 11.02 -42.94
N ILE A 36 43.90 11.83 -43.58
CA ILE A 36 42.53 12.07 -43.14
C ILE A 36 41.60 11.36 -44.12
N ILE A 37 40.80 10.42 -43.61
CA ILE A 37 39.78 9.73 -44.39
C ILE A 37 38.43 9.98 -43.74
N SER A 38 37.48 10.50 -44.51
CA SER A 38 36.12 10.75 -44.07
C SER A 38 35.10 10.17 -45.04
N PHE A 39 34.25 9.27 -44.54
CA PHE A 39 33.12 8.72 -45.27
C PHE A 39 31.82 9.34 -44.76
N SER A 40 30.95 9.78 -45.67
CA SER A 40 29.60 10.19 -45.30
C SER A 40 28.50 9.66 -46.20
N LYS A 41 27.45 9.09 -45.60
CA LYS A 41 26.28 8.52 -46.29
C LYS A 41 26.60 7.31 -47.19
N PHE A 42 27.55 6.48 -46.77
CA PHE A 42 27.95 5.25 -47.47
C PHE A 42 27.29 4.00 -46.90
N ASN A 43 27.08 2.99 -47.75
CA ASN A 43 26.97 1.59 -47.36
C ASN A 43 28.36 0.96 -47.46
N ILE A 44 28.94 0.54 -46.34
CA ILE A 44 30.28 -0.04 -46.29
C ILE A 44 30.19 -1.49 -45.84
N ASP A 45 30.46 -2.41 -46.76
CA ASP A 45 30.73 -3.81 -46.44
C ASP A 45 32.22 -3.98 -46.13
N PHE A 46 32.54 -4.24 -44.87
CA PHE A 46 33.92 -4.45 -44.44
C PHE A 46 34.48 -5.83 -44.83
N GLY A 47 33.64 -6.80 -45.20
CA GLY A 47 34.08 -8.19 -45.36
C GLY A 47 34.89 -8.65 -44.13
N ASN A 48 36.15 -9.02 -44.36
CA ASN A 48 37.10 -9.41 -43.30
C ASN A 48 38.14 -8.32 -42.97
N LEU A 49 37.95 -7.08 -43.45
CA LEU A 49 38.88 -5.97 -43.29
C LEU A 49 38.55 -5.11 -42.07
N TYR A 50 39.50 -4.29 -41.65
CA TYR A 50 39.34 -3.25 -40.64
C TYR A 50 40.25 -2.08 -40.98
N PHE A 51 39.98 -0.90 -40.42
CA PHE A 51 40.90 0.24 -40.55
C PHE A 51 41.92 0.23 -39.42
N GLN A 52 43.18 0.50 -39.76
CA GLN A 52 44.24 0.69 -38.78
C GLN A 52 44.73 2.14 -38.86
N VAL A 53 44.79 2.83 -37.71
CA VAL A 53 45.30 4.20 -37.61
C VAL A 53 46.55 4.17 -36.73
N ASP A 54 47.73 4.36 -37.35
CA ASP A 54 49.04 4.22 -36.69
C ASP A 54 49.82 5.54 -36.56
N ASP A 55 49.30 6.65 -37.10
CA ASP A 55 49.97 7.95 -37.04
C ASP A 55 49.16 8.96 -36.21
N TYR A 56 49.85 9.72 -35.35
CA TYR A 56 49.22 10.64 -34.39
C TYR A 56 48.50 11.83 -35.03
N LYS A 57 48.80 12.16 -36.29
CA LYS A 57 48.13 13.21 -37.06
C LYS A 57 47.00 12.67 -37.93
N SER A 58 46.92 11.35 -38.11
CA SER A 58 45.91 10.72 -38.94
C SER A 58 44.54 10.70 -38.24
N SER A 59 43.48 10.72 -39.05
CA SER A 59 42.11 10.69 -38.56
C SER A 59 41.22 9.90 -39.48
N LEU A 60 40.37 9.06 -38.90
CA LEU A 60 39.32 8.32 -39.57
C LEU A 60 37.96 8.82 -39.09
N LYS A 61 37.08 9.18 -40.03
CA LYS A 61 35.73 9.64 -39.73
C LYS A 61 34.69 8.85 -40.51
N PHE A 62 33.65 8.39 -39.82
CA PHE A 62 32.42 7.86 -40.41
C PHE A 62 31.25 8.72 -39.96
N SER A 63 30.46 9.24 -40.90
CA SER A 63 29.30 10.08 -40.60
C SER A 63 28.07 9.68 -41.39
N SER A 64 26.99 9.27 -40.70
CA SER A 64 25.75 8.81 -41.36
C SER A 64 25.96 7.62 -42.32
N CYS A 65 26.91 6.75 -42.03
CA CYS A 65 27.18 5.54 -42.81
C CYS A 65 26.41 4.33 -42.26
N ASN A 66 26.13 3.37 -43.13
CA ASN A 66 25.65 2.04 -42.79
C ASN A 66 26.84 1.06 -42.89
N LEU A 67 27.26 0.52 -41.75
CA LEU A 67 28.46 -0.32 -41.63
C LEU A 67 28.03 -1.77 -41.36
N PHE A 68 28.46 -2.70 -42.21
CA PHE A 68 28.12 -4.13 -42.07
C PHE A 68 29.25 -5.02 -42.59
N ARG A 69 29.12 -6.35 -42.38
CA ARG A 69 30.08 -7.34 -42.86
C ARG A 69 29.40 -8.44 -43.65
N ASN A 70 29.99 -8.77 -44.79
CA ASN A 70 29.60 -9.88 -45.67
C ASN A 70 28.09 -9.85 -45.95
N ALA A 71 27.60 -8.73 -46.45
CA ALA A 71 26.18 -8.44 -46.69
C ALA A 71 25.27 -8.63 -45.45
N GLY A 72 25.80 -8.35 -44.25
CA GLY A 72 25.10 -8.51 -42.97
C GLY A 72 25.03 -9.95 -42.45
N ARG A 73 25.68 -10.91 -43.13
CA ARG A 73 25.68 -12.34 -42.72
C ARG A 73 26.67 -12.66 -41.61
N GLN A 74 27.55 -11.73 -41.28
CA GLN A 74 28.48 -11.86 -40.18
C GLN A 74 28.27 -10.74 -39.17
N ALA A 75 28.63 -11.02 -37.91
CA ALA A 75 28.67 -10.02 -36.86
C ALA A 75 29.56 -8.85 -37.30
N VAL A 76 29.10 -7.62 -37.12
CA VAL A 76 29.86 -6.40 -37.46
C VAL A 76 31.19 -6.32 -36.70
N ASN A 77 31.23 -6.90 -35.50
CA ASN A 77 32.39 -7.05 -34.63
C ASN A 77 33.04 -8.45 -34.72
N SER A 78 32.88 -9.17 -35.83
CA SER A 78 33.72 -10.36 -36.09
C SER A 78 35.21 -10.00 -36.13
N HIS A 79 35.50 -8.79 -36.60
CA HIS A 79 36.72 -8.02 -36.39
C HIS A 79 36.35 -6.59 -36.01
N SER A 80 37.22 -5.89 -35.27
CA SER A 80 37.08 -4.47 -34.95
C SER A 80 36.81 -3.65 -36.22
N LEU A 81 35.96 -2.63 -36.17
CA LEU A 81 35.78 -1.71 -37.31
C LEU A 81 37.04 -0.87 -37.52
N ALA A 82 37.65 -0.46 -36.40
CA ALA A 82 38.88 0.30 -36.39
C ALA A 82 39.78 -0.14 -35.23
N VAL A 83 41.09 -0.22 -35.51
CA VAL A 83 42.18 -0.34 -34.55
C VAL A 83 42.96 0.97 -34.55
N VAL A 84 42.81 1.75 -33.48
CA VAL A 84 43.43 3.08 -33.35
C VAL A 84 44.64 2.97 -32.45
N ASN A 85 45.81 2.72 -33.06
CA ASN A 85 47.06 2.68 -32.33
C ASN A 85 47.58 4.08 -32.02
N ARG A 86 47.42 5.01 -32.97
CA ARG A 86 47.70 6.45 -32.82
C ARG A 86 46.68 7.25 -33.63
N GLY A 87 46.49 8.52 -33.32
CA GLY A 87 45.63 9.40 -34.12
C GLY A 87 44.18 9.41 -33.66
N SER A 88 43.24 9.77 -34.55
CA SER A 88 41.86 10.09 -34.16
C SER A 88 40.81 9.23 -34.86
N LEU A 89 39.76 8.83 -34.15
CA LEU A 89 38.57 8.20 -34.71
C LEU A 89 37.33 9.00 -34.33
N ILE A 90 36.48 9.27 -35.32
CA ILE A 90 35.23 10.01 -35.17
C ILE A 90 34.08 9.21 -35.78
N LEU A 91 33.11 8.81 -34.96
CA LEU A 91 31.89 8.13 -35.38
C LEU A 91 30.69 9.04 -35.09
N GLU A 92 29.95 9.43 -36.13
CA GLU A 92 28.84 10.37 -36.00
C GLU A 92 27.58 9.88 -36.72
N LYS A 93 26.41 10.02 -36.09
CA LYS A 93 25.10 9.74 -36.71
C LYS A 93 25.01 8.32 -37.29
N LEU A 94 25.57 7.35 -36.59
CA LEU A 94 25.59 5.95 -37.05
C LEU A 94 24.51 5.14 -36.32
N ASN A 95 24.01 4.11 -37.01
CA ASN A 95 23.15 3.10 -36.40
C ASN A 95 23.70 1.72 -36.74
N ILE A 96 23.96 0.91 -35.72
CA ILE A 96 24.46 -0.45 -35.85
C ILE A 96 23.48 -1.40 -35.19
N ASP A 97 22.93 -2.32 -35.99
CA ASP A 97 22.19 -3.48 -35.49
C ASP A 97 23.04 -4.73 -35.66
N GLY A 98 23.49 -5.29 -34.54
CA GLY A 98 24.29 -6.52 -34.53
C GLY A 98 23.49 -7.77 -34.89
N ASN A 99 22.14 -7.70 -34.90
CA ASN A 99 21.24 -8.85 -35.12
C ASN A 99 21.53 -10.06 -34.21
N ASN A 100 22.17 -9.83 -33.05
CA ASN A 100 22.67 -10.88 -32.14
C ASN A 100 23.67 -11.87 -32.78
N HIS A 101 24.27 -11.52 -33.92
CA HIS A 101 25.40 -12.27 -34.45
C HIS A 101 26.60 -12.10 -33.50
N LYS A 102 27.19 -13.23 -33.09
CA LYS A 102 28.30 -13.22 -32.12
C LYS A 102 29.61 -12.88 -32.81
N GLY A 103 30.22 -11.77 -32.42
CA GLY A 103 31.56 -11.35 -32.83
C GLY A 103 32.65 -11.78 -31.85
N ASN A 104 33.90 -11.57 -32.25
CA ASN A 104 35.10 -12.01 -31.50
C ASN A 104 35.96 -10.84 -31.00
N GLU A 105 35.59 -9.60 -31.33
CA GLU A 105 36.39 -8.42 -31.02
C GLU A 105 35.49 -7.29 -30.51
N PRO A 106 36.05 -6.31 -29.75
CA PRO A 106 35.37 -5.05 -29.49
C PRO A 106 35.01 -4.39 -30.82
N LEU A 107 33.96 -3.56 -30.84
CA LEU A 107 33.65 -2.78 -32.04
C LEU A 107 34.81 -1.86 -32.42
N ILE A 108 35.45 -1.24 -31.42
CA ILE A 108 36.61 -0.36 -31.55
C ILE A 108 37.70 -0.78 -30.57
N GLN A 109 38.90 -1.02 -31.10
CA GLN A 109 40.10 -1.28 -30.32
C GLN A 109 41.06 -0.09 -30.41
N SER A 110 41.68 0.27 -29.30
CA SER A 110 42.63 1.36 -29.25
C SER A 110 43.73 1.14 -28.23
N SER A 111 44.96 1.53 -28.56
CA SER A 111 46.09 1.51 -27.63
C SER A 111 46.45 2.92 -27.18
N GLN A 112 46.92 3.80 -28.07
CA GLN A 112 47.33 5.18 -27.74
C GLN A 112 46.62 6.22 -28.63
N PRO A 113 45.28 6.35 -28.54
CA PRO A 113 44.55 7.28 -29.39
C PRO A 113 44.86 8.72 -28.99
N LYS A 114 44.81 9.65 -29.96
CA LYS A 114 44.74 11.10 -29.69
C LYS A 114 43.31 11.55 -29.38
N LEU A 115 42.34 11.02 -30.13
CA LEU A 115 40.92 11.33 -29.95
C LEU A 115 40.07 10.11 -30.32
N ILE A 116 39.14 9.74 -29.45
CA ILE A 116 38.01 8.88 -29.79
C ILE A 116 36.75 9.71 -29.57
N GLN A 117 35.95 9.91 -30.61
CA GLN A 117 34.70 10.67 -30.52
C GLN A 117 33.53 9.87 -31.09
N PHE A 118 32.50 9.66 -30.26
CA PHE A 118 31.21 9.11 -30.66
C PHE A 118 30.13 10.17 -30.43
N THR A 119 29.34 10.47 -31.46
CA THR A 119 28.26 11.46 -31.37
C THR A 119 27.02 10.99 -32.12
N SER A 120 25.85 10.98 -31.47
CA SER A 120 24.59 10.49 -32.06
C SER A 120 24.76 9.07 -32.62
N PHE A 121 25.15 8.14 -31.75
CA PHE A 121 25.51 6.78 -32.15
C PHE A 121 24.60 5.75 -31.49
N ASN A 122 23.83 5.00 -32.28
CA ASN A 122 22.93 3.97 -31.77
C ASN A 122 23.46 2.56 -32.08
N ILE A 123 23.51 1.71 -31.07
CA ILE A 123 23.95 0.31 -31.13
C ILE A 123 22.90 -0.55 -30.46
N ILE A 124 22.38 -1.53 -31.19
CA ILE A 124 21.44 -2.53 -30.68
C ILE A 124 21.89 -3.94 -31.04
N ASN A 125 21.57 -4.91 -30.18
CA ASN A 125 21.78 -6.34 -30.44
C ASN A 125 23.23 -6.73 -30.83
N LEU A 126 24.24 -5.98 -30.39
CA LEU A 126 25.64 -6.34 -30.63
C LEU A 126 26.04 -7.44 -29.64
N ALA A 127 26.78 -8.47 -30.08
CA ALA A 127 27.11 -9.60 -29.21
C ALA A 127 28.57 -10.05 -29.33
N LEU A 128 29.15 -10.48 -28.21
CA LEU A 128 30.43 -11.19 -28.16
C LEU A 128 30.23 -12.69 -27.92
N VAL A 129 31.19 -13.50 -28.38
CA VAL A 129 31.29 -14.91 -27.96
C VAL A 129 31.73 -15.03 -26.50
N SER A 130 31.37 -16.16 -25.88
CA SER A 130 31.77 -16.52 -24.50
C SER A 130 33.27 -16.80 -24.42
N GLY A 131 33.88 -16.52 -23.26
CA GLY A 131 35.31 -16.59 -22.96
C GLY A 131 36.11 -15.33 -23.33
N HIS A 132 35.46 -14.25 -23.77
CA HIS A 132 36.14 -13.02 -24.15
C HIS A 132 36.26 -12.04 -23.00
N THR A 133 37.47 -11.47 -22.85
CA THR A 133 37.85 -10.50 -21.81
C THR A 133 37.75 -9.05 -22.25
N ALA A 134 37.63 -8.79 -23.56
CA ALA A 134 37.53 -7.45 -24.11
C ALA A 134 36.10 -6.88 -23.97
N PRO A 135 35.95 -5.55 -23.82
CA PRO A 135 34.65 -4.91 -23.78
C PRO A 135 33.95 -4.96 -25.15
N LEU A 136 32.63 -4.77 -25.16
CA LEU A 136 31.80 -4.85 -26.35
C LEU A 136 32.03 -3.70 -27.35
N LEU A 137 32.06 -2.44 -26.86
CA LEU A 137 32.07 -1.25 -27.71
C LEU A 137 33.48 -0.68 -27.88
N LEU A 138 34.11 -0.28 -26.76
CA LEU A 138 35.36 0.46 -26.79
C LEU A 138 36.37 -0.14 -25.82
N ASN A 139 37.51 -0.56 -26.34
CA ASN A 139 38.65 -1.05 -25.58
C ASN A 139 39.86 -0.13 -25.75
N VAL A 140 40.22 0.64 -24.72
CA VAL A 140 41.43 1.49 -24.71
C VAL A 140 42.42 0.99 -23.66
N THR A 141 43.60 0.54 -24.08
CA THR A 141 44.56 -0.13 -23.17
C THR A 141 45.68 0.76 -22.64
N GLU A 142 46.05 1.84 -23.35
CA GLU A 142 47.19 2.70 -23.00
C GLU A 142 46.90 4.20 -23.29
N LEU A 143 45.81 4.75 -22.76
CA LEU A 143 45.39 6.13 -22.99
C LEU A 143 46.46 7.15 -22.51
N PRO A 144 47.04 7.97 -23.40
CA PRO A 144 47.91 9.10 -23.04
C PRO A 144 47.11 10.25 -22.40
N LEU A 145 47.73 11.03 -21.51
CA LEU A 145 47.05 12.11 -20.77
C LEU A 145 46.61 13.29 -21.65
N GLU A 146 47.26 13.49 -22.80
CA GLU A 146 46.91 14.50 -23.81
C GLU A 146 45.73 14.09 -24.73
N SER A 147 45.15 12.92 -24.47
CA SER A 147 44.11 12.32 -25.32
C SER A 147 42.72 12.66 -24.84
N ASN A 148 41.72 12.52 -25.72
CA ASN A 148 40.33 12.74 -25.35
C ASN A 148 39.44 11.58 -25.81
N ILE A 149 38.50 11.18 -24.94
CA ILE A 149 37.41 10.26 -25.23
C ILE A 149 36.11 11.02 -25.00
N LEU A 150 35.39 11.29 -26.09
CA LEU A 150 34.13 12.04 -26.09
C LEU A 150 33.00 11.13 -26.54
N ILE A 151 32.05 10.87 -25.65
CA ILE A 151 30.87 10.03 -25.88
C ILE A 151 29.64 10.88 -25.60
N SER A 152 28.93 11.30 -26.63
CA SER A 152 27.78 12.21 -26.52
C SER A 152 26.61 11.67 -27.34
N ASP A 153 25.41 11.60 -26.77
CA ASP A 153 24.22 11.09 -27.48
C ASP A 153 24.43 9.66 -28.02
N VAL A 154 25.00 8.77 -27.19
CA VAL A 154 25.30 7.38 -27.54
C VAL A 154 24.34 6.44 -26.83
N HIS A 155 23.68 5.57 -27.59
CA HIS A 155 22.69 4.63 -27.09
C HIS A 155 23.15 3.20 -27.37
N VAL A 156 23.49 2.44 -26.33
CA VAL A 156 23.85 1.02 -26.41
C VAL A 156 22.79 0.21 -25.68
N LYS A 157 21.99 -0.54 -26.44
CA LYS A 157 20.81 -1.25 -25.91
C LYS A 157 20.83 -2.73 -26.26
N GLN A 158 20.30 -3.56 -25.37
CA GLN A 158 19.99 -4.98 -25.65
C GLN A 158 21.17 -5.78 -26.22
N SER A 159 22.40 -5.41 -25.88
CA SER A 159 23.60 -6.03 -26.42
C SER A 159 24.19 -7.03 -25.41
N THR A 160 24.97 -8.00 -25.88
CA THR A 160 25.55 -9.07 -25.04
C THR A 160 27.07 -8.90 -24.98
N ALA A 161 27.57 -8.47 -23.84
CA ALA A 161 29.01 -8.36 -23.60
C ALA A 161 29.61 -9.75 -23.29
N GLY A 162 30.94 -9.85 -23.17
CA GLY A 162 31.58 -11.12 -22.79
C GLY A 162 31.26 -11.51 -21.34
N ASP A 163 31.61 -12.74 -20.98
CA ASP A 163 31.32 -13.35 -19.67
C ASP A 163 32.50 -13.30 -18.68
N GLU A 164 33.56 -12.57 -19.01
CA GLU A 164 34.74 -12.36 -18.17
C GLU A 164 34.74 -10.99 -17.45
N ALA A 165 35.61 -10.83 -16.45
CA ALA A 165 35.63 -9.68 -15.53
C ALA A 165 35.72 -8.30 -16.21
N GLN A 166 36.48 -8.20 -17.29
CA GLN A 166 36.74 -6.95 -18.02
C GLN A 166 35.84 -6.77 -19.24
N ALA A 167 34.94 -7.73 -19.49
CA ALA A 167 34.17 -7.82 -20.72
C ALA A 167 32.89 -6.96 -20.70
N GLY A 168 32.99 -5.75 -20.16
CA GLY A 168 31.90 -4.78 -20.08
C GLY A 168 31.51 -4.18 -21.43
N VAL A 169 30.92 -2.98 -21.42
CA VAL A 169 30.63 -2.23 -22.65
C VAL A 169 31.81 -1.33 -23.04
N ILE A 170 32.40 -0.64 -22.06
CA ILE A 170 33.54 0.27 -22.27
C ILE A 170 34.64 -0.04 -21.26
N PHE A 171 35.87 -0.14 -21.74
CA PHE A 171 37.07 -0.22 -20.91
C PHE A 171 38.08 0.85 -21.34
N VAL A 172 38.57 1.61 -20.37
CA VAL A 172 39.60 2.63 -20.56
C VAL A 172 40.67 2.49 -19.49
N ARG A 173 41.92 2.29 -19.91
CA ARG A 173 43.11 2.28 -19.06
C ARG A 173 44.12 3.31 -19.53
N THR A 174 44.68 4.09 -18.61
CA THR A 174 45.78 5.02 -18.89
C THR A 174 47.11 4.28 -19.03
N LYS A 175 48.01 4.83 -19.85
CA LYS A 175 49.38 4.33 -19.98
C LYS A 175 50.23 4.61 -18.73
N GLU A 176 50.01 5.78 -18.13
CA GLU A 176 50.79 6.29 -16.99
C GLU A 176 49.95 6.22 -15.72
N GLN A 177 50.56 5.75 -14.63
CA GLN A 177 49.97 5.89 -13.29
C GLN A 177 50.23 7.31 -12.81
N VAL A 178 49.23 8.17 -12.93
CA VAL A 178 49.26 9.53 -12.39
C VAL A 178 49.30 9.43 -10.86
N THR A 179 49.98 10.33 -10.15
CA THR A 179 49.79 10.48 -8.70
C THR A 179 49.01 11.76 -8.44
N CYS A 180 48.01 11.72 -7.56
CA CYS A 180 47.23 12.91 -7.17
C CYS A 180 48.01 13.87 -6.23
N SER A 181 49.33 13.68 -6.08
CA SER A 181 50.20 14.47 -5.21
C SER A 181 50.19 15.95 -5.61
N LYS A 182 49.58 16.77 -4.73
CA LYS A 182 49.48 18.23 -4.85
C LYS A 182 50.85 18.90 -4.93
N LYS A 183 50.90 19.96 -5.75
CA LYS A 183 51.99 20.93 -6.03
C LYS A 183 52.93 20.51 -7.16
N ASP A 184 52.52 20.76 -8.40
CA ASP A 184 52.96 21.95 -9.15
C ASP A 184 52.27 21.96 -10.52
N ASP A 185 51.63 23.11 -10.82
CA ASP A 185 51.24 23.65 -12.12
C ASP A 185 51.13 22.69 -13.32
N ASP A 186 49.98 22.02 -13.50
CA ASP A 186 49.12 22.25 -14.67
C ASP A 186 47.71 21.67 -14.45
N PRO A 187 46.69 22.50 -14.16
CA PRO A 187 45.31 22.05 -14.11
C PRO A 187 44.81 21.99 -15.55
N SER A 188 45.04 20.88 -16.25
CA SER A 188 44.16 20.54 -17.36
C SER A 188 42.75 20.39 -16.78
N THR A 189 42.01 21.49 -16.82
CA THR A 189 40.60 21.64 -16.40
C THR A 189 39.63 20.95 -17.36
N VAL A 190 40.14 20.31 -18.41
CA VAL A 190 39.36 19.61 -19.43
C VAL A 190 39.28 18.13 -19.07
N PRO A 191 38.07 17.54 -19.02
CA PRO A 191 37.91 16.11 -18.81
C PRO A 191 38.53 15.35 -19.98
N ILE A 192 39.35 14.34 -19.68
CA ILE A 192 39.90 13.40 -20.67
C ILE A 192 38.80 12.47 -21.16
N MET A 193 37.91 12.04 -20.25
CA MET A 193 36.76 11.20 -20.57
C MET A 193 35.47 11.94 -20.25
N LEU A 194 34.69 12.24 -21.29
CA LEU A 194 33.36 12.83 -21.20
C LEU A 194 32.32 11.84 -21.71
N ILE A 195 31.35 11.49 -20.86
CA ILE A 195 30.12 10.80 -21.26
C ILE A 195 28.94 11.72 -20.95
N GLU A 196 28.18 12.10 -21.99
CA GLU A 196 27.01 12.95 -21.81
C GLU A 196 25.81 12.51 -22.67
N ASN A 197 24.60 12.78 -22.18
CA ASN A 197 23.34 12.52 -22.91
C ASN A 197 23.24 11.09 -23.47
N SER A 198 23.85 10.11 -22.80
CA SER A 198 24.05 8.76 -23.34
C SER A 198 23.27 7.71 -22.53
N GLU A 199 22.85 6.63 -23.18
CA GLU A 199 22.12 5.52 -22.55
C GLU A 199 22.82 4.19 -22.81
N ILE A 200 23.30 3.52 -21.76
CA ILE A 200 23.86 2.17 -21.81
C ILE A 200 22.96 1.28 -20.96
N ILE A 201 21.94 0.70 -21.58
CA ILE A 201 20.83 0.05 -20.88
C ILE A 201 20.50 -1.34 -21.42
N GLN A 202 19.97 -2.20 -20.55
CA GLN A 202 19.51 -3.56 -20.94
C GLN A 202 20.58 -4.42 -21.62
N ASN A 203 21.86 -4.16 -21.39
CA ASN A 203 22.92 -5.02 -21.91
C ASN A 203 23.15 -6.21 -20.97
N THR A 204 23.38 -7.39 -21.54
CA THR A 204 23.74 -8.59 -20.77
C THR A 204 25.23 -8.52 -20.44
N LEU A 205 25.54 -8.48 -19.15
CA LEU A 205 26.91 -8.49 -18.61
C LEU A 205 27.24 -9.85 -17.98
N ALA A 206 28.53 -10.12 -17.80
CA ALA A 206 29.02 -11.29 -17.09
C ALA A 206 28.39 -11.43 -15.69
N SER A 207 28.00 -12.66 -15.34
CA SER A 207 27.35 -13.03 -14.07
C SER A 207 28.33 -13.22 -12.91
N ILE A 208 29.32 -12.32 -12.78
CA ILE A 208 30.39 -12.35 -11.77
C ILE A 208 30.54 -10.98 -11.11
N SER A 209 31.06 -10.93 -9.89
CA SER A 209 31.17 -9.69 -9.10
C SER A 209 32.16 -8.66 -9.68
N GLU A 210 33.06 -9.17 -10.52
CA GLU A 210 34.11 -8.44 -11.18
C GLU A 210 33.59 -7.66 -12.40
N SER A 211 32.40 -7.97 -12.90
CA SER A 211 31.85 -7.34 -14.09
C SER A 211 31.34 -5.91 -13.85
N SER A 212 31.44 -5.08 -14.89
CA SER A 212 30.82 -3.77 -14.93
C SER A 212 30.52 -3.29 -16.35
N ALA A 213 29.53 -2.41 -16.53
CA ALA A 213 29.23 -1.84 -17.84
C ALA A 213 30.37 -0.93 -18.33
N ILE A 214 30.92 -0.13 -17.42
CA ILE A 214 32.07 0.76 -17.71
C ILE A 214 33.16 0.53 -16.66
N LEU A 215 34.39 0.33 -17.12
CA LEU A 215 35.59 0.26 -16.27
C LEU A 215 36.60 1.31 -16.71
N ILE A 216 36.98 2.18 -15.77
CA ILE A 216 37.98 3.23 -15.95
C ILE A 216 39.16 2.96 -15.00
N ASP A 217 40.38 2.98 -15.51
CA ASP A 217 41.60 2.63 -14.78
C ASP A 217 42.69 3.69 -15.00
N GLY A 218 43.08 4.39 -13.94
CA GLY A 218 44.23 5.31 -13.92
C GLY A 218 43.95 6.78 -14.26
N LEU A 219 42.69 7.19 -14.46
CA LEU A 219 42.31 8.61 -14.55
C LEU A 219 42.03 9.21 -13.17
N ASN A 220 42.47 10.44 -12.93
CA ASN A 220 42.12 11.18 -11.72
C ASN A 220 40.65 11.62 -11.73
N THR A 221 40.17 12.16 -10.61
CA THR A 221 38.74 12.50 -10.46
C THR A 221 38.30 13.62 -11.40
N GLN A 222 39.12 14.65 -11.62
CA GLN A 222 38.77 15.80 -12.49
C GLN A 222 38.80 15.46 -13.99
N GLN A 223 39.47 14.37 -14.37
CA GLN A 223 39.60 13.90 -15.75
C GLN A 223 38.39 13.08 -16.23
N ILE A 224 37.49 12.70 -15.33
CA ILE A 224 36.29 11.92 -15.62
C ILE A 224 35.09 12.84 -15.45
N LEU A 225 34.24 12.98 -16.46
CA LEU A 225 32.97 13.69 -16.36
C LEU A 225 31.86 12.83 -16.99
N ILE A 226 30.86 12.47 -16.19
CA ILE A 226 29.67 11.75 -16.65
C ILE A 226 28.44 12.53 -16.20
N ARG A 227 27.66 13.05 -17.17
CA ARG A 227 26.49 13.89 -16.89
C ARG A 227 25.31 13.52 -17.78
N SER A 228 24.09 13.72 -17.28
CA SER A 228 22.84 13.52 -18.05
C SER A 228 22.81 12.18 -18.80
N SER A 229 23.29 11.10 -18.18
CA SER A 229 23.48 9.80 -18.83
C SER A 229 22.92 8.68 -17.98
N THR A 230 22.32 7.67 -18.62
CA THR A 230 21.71 6.51 -17.97
C THR A 230 22.51 5.25 -18.24
N ILE A 231 23.04 4.63 -17.18
CA ILE A 231 23.77 3.37 -17.25
C ILE A 231 23.05 2.38 -16.34
N ASN A 232 22.19 1.54 -16.94
CA ASN A 232 21.32 0.61 -16.20
C ASN A 232 21.15 -0.69 -16.97
N ASN A 233 21.94 -1.69 -16.60
CA ASN A 233 22.02 -3.00 -17.25
C ASN A 233 21.43 -4.10 -16.35
N ARG A 234 20.61 -3.73 -15.36
CA ARG A 234 20.02 -4.66 -14.37
C ARG A 234 18.77 -5.40 -14.85
N SER A 235 18.50 -5.44 -16.16
CA SER A 235 17.36 -6.17 -16.71
C SER A 235 17.85 -7.25 -17.69
N PRO A 236 17.62 -8.54 -17.40
CA PRO A 236 16.91 -9.07 -16.22
C PRO A 236 17.68 -8.87 -14.89
N PRO A 237 17.00 -8.94 -13.72
CA PRO A 237 17.58 -8.64 -12.41
C PRO A 237 18.91 -9.35 -12.18
N ASN A 238 19.99 -8.58 -12.05
CA ASN A 238 21.32 -9.14 -11.84
C ASN A 238 21.49 -9.54 -10.36
N ASN A 239 21.37 -10.84 -10.08
CA ASN A 239 21.53 -11.40 -8.74
C ASN A 239 22.99 -11.33 -8.21
N ASN A 240 23.97 -10.99 -9.05
CA ASN A 240 25.40 -11.13 -8.76
C ASN A 240 26.09 -9.83 -8.33
N LYS A 241 25.34 -8.76 -8.05
CA LYS A 241 25.87 -7.47 -7.57
C LYS A 241 26.90 -6.83 -8.52
N ALA A 242 26.73 -6.97 -9.84
CA ALA A 242 27.59 -6.27 -10.80
C ALA A 242 27.45 -4.75 -10.64
N TYR A 243 28.54 -4.02 -10.90
CA TYR A 243 28.59 -2.57 -10.83
C TYR A 243 28.29 -1.97 -12.19
N GLU A 244 27.53 -0.87 -12.28
CA GLU A 244 27.36 -0.18 -13.57
C GLU A 244 28.67 0.54 -13.95
N LEU A 245 29.38 1.08 -12.96
CA LEU A 245 30.63 1.79 -13.15
C LEU A 245 31.68 1.37 -12.11
N LYS A 246 32.88 1.03 -12.60
CA LYS A 246 34.07 0.83 -11.78
C LYS A 246 35.14 1.84 -12.14
N ILE A 247 35.72 2.49 -11.12
CA ILE A 247 36.82 3.43 -11.29
C ILE A 247 37.98 3.00 -10.40
N ALA A 248 39.11 2.65 -11.00
CA ALA A 248 40.38 2.50 -10.30
C ALA A 248 41.11 3.84 -10.34
N LEU A 249 41.02 4.58 -9.24
CA LEU A 249 41.70 5.87 -9.14
C LEU A 249 43.20 5.66 -8.88
N PRO A 250 44.04 6.59 -9.34
CA PRO A 250 45.44 6.58 -9.01
C PRO A 250 45.72 6.80 -7.52
N LYS A 251 46.98 6.58 -7.12
CA LYS A 251 47.41 6.73 -5.73
C LYS A 251 47.19 8.17 -5.25
N ASP A 252 46.80 8.31 -3.98
CA ASP A 252 46.59 9.57 -3.27
C ASP A 252 45.38 10.41 -3.76
N CYS A 253 44.50 9.85 -4.59
CA CYS A 253 43.27 10.51 -5.03
C CYS A 253 42.13 10.28 -4.02
N GLU A 254 41.30 11.30 -3.77
CA GLU A 254 40.16 11.23 -2.85
C GLU A 254 38.89 10.78 -3.61
N PRO A 255 38.29 9.60 -3.31
CA PRO A 255 37.09 9.12 -3.99
C PRO A 255 35.90 10.08 -3.93
N LYS A 256 35.78 10.88 -2.87
CA LYS A 256 34.68 11.85 -2.71
C LYS A 256 34.66 12.91 -3.81
N ASP A 257 35.79 13.21 -4.43
CA ASP A 257 35.85 14.20 -5.51
C ASP A 257 35.10 13.74 -6.77
N LEU A 258 34.91 12.43 -6.96
CA LEU A 258 34.08 11.88 -8.04
C LEU A 258 32.59 12.23 -7.89
N ILE A 259 32.11 12.49 -6.67
CA ILE A 259 30.68 12.74 -6.42
C ILE A 259 30.20 13.96 -7.22
N ASN A 260 31.04 14.97 -7.40
CA ASN A 260 30.69 16.16 -8.19
C ASN A 260 30.74 15.92 -9.70
N GLN A 261 31.51 14.93 -10.14
CA GLN A 261 31.77 14.64 -11.54
C GLN A 261 30.80 13.63 -12.16
N LEU A 262 30.07 12.91 -11.31
CA LEU A 262 29.07 11.93 -11.73
C LEU A 262 27.64 12.49 -11.69
N LYS A 263 27.44 13.79 -11.44
CA LYS A 263 26.13 14.41 -11.18
C LYS A 263 25.22 14.45 -12.41
N ASP A 264 23.93 14.26 -12.16
CA ASP A 264 22.84 14.52 -13.10
C ASP A 264 21.92 15.60 -12.50
N ASP A 265 21.61 16.63 -13.28
CA ASP A 265 20.88 17.83 -12.86
C ASP A 265 19.38 17.57 -12.68
N GLU A 266 18.81 16.53 -13.30
CA GLU A 266 17.36 16.36 -13.34
C GLU A 266 16.82 15.23 -12.43
N PHE A 267 17.50 14.08 -12.33
CA PHE A 267 17.02 12.95 -11.52
C PHE A 267 18.10 12.32 -10.64
N GLY A 268 19.21 13.02 -10.38
CA GLY A 268 20.37 12.41 -9.74
C GLY A 268 20.93 11.24 -10.58
N ILE A 269 21.98 10.63 -10.06
CA ILE A 269 22.83 9.73 -10.84
C ILE A 269 22.09 8.43 -11.18
N THR A 270 21.76 8.20 -12.46
CA THR A 270 21.10 6.96 -12.92
C THR A 270 22.08 5.81 -13.21
N LEU A 271 23.37 5.96 -12.85
CA LEU A 271 24.39 4.93 -12.90
C LEU A 271 24.71 4.40 -11.48
N PHE A 272 24.16 3.25 -11.11
CA PHE A 272 24.38 2.61 -9.81
C PHE A 272 24.29 1.08 -9.93
N PRO A 273 25.12 0.27 -9.24
CA PRO A 273 26.13 0.68 -8.27
C PRO A 273 27.42 1.20 -8.90
N VAL A 274 28.05 2.19 -8.26
CA VAL A 274 29.39 2.68 -8.59
C VAL A 274 30.37 2.15 -7.57
N ALA A 275 31.48 1.58 -8.02
CA ALA A 275 32.57 1.20 -7.14
C ALA A 275 33.88 1.89 -7.49
N VAL A 276 34.64 2.20 -6.45
CA VAL A 276 35.92 2.85 -6.55
C VAL A 276 36.96 2.02 -5.82
N LYS A 277 38.16 1.89 -6.40
CA LYS A 277 39.35 1.43 -5.67
C LYS A 277 40.44 2.48 -5.74
N VAL A 278 41.22 2.59 -4.67
CA VAL A 278 42.37 3.49 -4.57
C VAL A 278 43.54 2.71 -3.97
N PRO A 279 44.72 2.68 -4.62
CA PRO A 279 45.91 2.07 -4.05
C PRO A 279 46.23 2.61 -2.65
N PRO A 280 46.68 1.77 -1.70
CA PRO A 280 47.10 0.38 -1.88
C PRO A 280 45.96 -0.65 -1.80
N SER A 281 44.70 -0.23 -1.72
CA SER A 281 43.57 -1.17 -1.70
C SER A 281 43.38 -1.80 -3.09
N GLU A 282 43.43 -3.13 -3.13
CA GLU A 282 43.07 -3.89 -4.34
C GLU A 282 41.56 -4.12 -4.47
N GLN A 283 40.79 -3.82 -3.42
CA GLN A 283 39.35 -4.05 -3.39
C GLN A 283 38.57 -2.82 -3.81
N PHE A 284 37.59 -3.05 -4.68
CA PHE A 284 36.55 -2.09 -5.04
C PHE A 284 35.54 -1.94 -3.90
N VAL A 285 35.29 -0.70 -3.50
CA VAL A 285 34.31 -0.33 -2.46
C VAL A 285 33.20 0.50 -3.10
N ALA A 286 31.95 0.28 -2.68
CA ALA A 286 30.81 1.05 -3.18
C ALA A 286 30.97 2.54 -2.83
N LEU A 287 30.86 3.41 -3.85
CA LEU A 287 30.80 4.85 -3.66
C LEU A 287 29.35 5.26 -3.41
N ILE A 288 29.08 5.76 -2.21
CA ILE A 288 27.75 6.26 -1.85
C ILE A 288 27.53 7.61 -2.52
N LEU A 289 26.62 7.64 -3.49
CA LEU A 289 26.22 8.85 -4.19
C LEU A 289 24.97 9.45 -3.52
N PRO A 290 24.99 10.74 -3.13
CA PRO A 290 23.82 11.40 -2.59
C PRO A 290 22.70 11.44 -3.63
N LEU A 291 21.47 11.15 -3.17
CA LEU A 291 20.27 11.25 -4.01
C LEU A 291 19.77 12.70 -4.02
N SER A 292 19.12 13.11 -5.10
CA SER A 292 18.42 14.40 -5.14
C SER A 292 17.13 14.36 -4.31
N ASP A 293 16.66 15.53 -3.85
CA ASP A 293 15.40 15.66 -3.10
C ASP A 293 14.18 15.09 -3.85
N LYS A 294 14.27 14.95 -5.18
CA LYS A 294 13.21 14.34 -5.99
C LYS A 294 12.95 12.88 -5.59
N TYR A 295 13.96 12.13 -5.11
CA TYR A 295 13.78 10.77 -4.59
C TYR A 295 13.01 10.72 -3.27
N ALA A 296 12.79 11.86 -2.61
CA ALA A 296 11.92 11.92 -1.44
C ALA A 296 10.46 11.65 -1.78
N ASN A 297 10.06 11.84 -3.04
CA ASN A 297 8.70 11.65 -3.55
C ASN A 297 8.61 10.39 -4.40
N ILE A 298 8.02 9.33 -3.85
CA ILE A 298 7.85 8.05 -4.55
C ILE A 298 6.47 7.99 -5.21
N ARG A 299 6.41 7.48 -6.44
CA ARG A 299 5.16 7.22 -7.16
C ARG A 299 4.87 5.72 -7.17
N VAL A 300 3.75 5.35 -6.55
CA VAL A 300 3.20 4.00 -6.54
C VAL A 300 2.04 3.95 -7.53
N ASN A 301 2.15 3.08 -8.53
CA ASN A 301 1.16 2.89 -9.57
C ASN A 301 0.79 1.41 -9.66
N SER A 302 -0.50 1.06 -9.69
CA SER A 302 -0.91 -0.35 -9.82
C SER A 302 -0.42 -1.00 -11.12
N ASN A 303 -0.18 -0.19 -12.16
CA ASN A 303 0.43 -0.59 -13.43
C ASN A 303 1.95 -0.34 -13.47
N GLY A 304 2.56 -0.03 -12.33
CA GLY A 304 3.99 0.18 -12.18
C GLY A 304 4.78 -1.04 -12.62
N GLN A 305 5.95 -0.81 -13.23
CA GLN A 305 6.80 -1.87 -13.76
C GLN A 305 7.75 -2.44 -12.70
N GLU A 306 8.09 -1.64 -11.69
CA GLU A 306 9.05 -2.04 -10.68
C GLU A 306 8.39 -2.77 -9.51
N GLN A 307 8.82 -4.00 -9.26
CA GLN A 307 8.52 -4.74 -8.03
C GLN A 307 9.80 -4.93 -7.25
N CYS A 308 9.74 -4.83 -5.93
CA CYS A 308 10.92 -5.04 -5.11
C CYS A 308 10.68 -5.83 -3.83
N THR A 309 11.62 -6.73 -3.57
CA THR A 309 11.76 -7.48 -2.33
C THR A 309 12.96 -7.00 -1.51
N SER A 310 13.83 -6.18 -2.12
CA SER A 310 14.99 -5.58 -1.49
C SER A 310 15.24 -4.18 -2.08
N TYR A 311 16.00 -3.37 -1.35
CA TYR A 311 16.36 -2.04 -1.83
C TYR A 311 17.37 -2.12 -2.97
N VAL A 312 17.00 -1.57 -4.12
CA VAL A 312 17.95 -1.14 -5.14
C VAL A 312 17.89 0.38 -5.23
N GLN A 313 19.04 1.04 -5.28
CA GLN A 313 19.16 2.49 -5.12
C GLN A 313 18.61 3.32 -6.29
N ASN A 314 18.00 2.69 -7.30
CA ASN A 314 17.43 3.38 -8.45
C ASN A 314 16.16 2.67 -8.93
N TYR A 315 15.02 3.35 -8.78
CA TYR A 315 13.73 3.00 -9.37
C TYR A 315 13.31 4.15 -10.28
N TYR A 316 13.38 3.90 -11.58
CA TYR A 316 13.14 4.94 -12.60
C TYR A 316 11.68 4.98 -13.05
N ASN A 317 11.00 3.83 -13.03
CA ASN A 317 9.58 3.74 -13.32
C ASN A 317 8.74 3.79 -12.04
N ASP A 318 7.44 4.05 -12.19
CA ASP A 318 6.51 3.94 -11.07
C ASP A 318 6.62 2.54 -10.43
N ILE A 319 6.70 2.51 -9.10
CA ILE A 319 6.76 1.24 -8.37
C ILE A 319 5.37 0.67 -8.20
N ARG A 320 5.27 -0.66 -8.15
CA ARG A 320 3.98 -1.34 -8.21
C ARG A 320 3.23 -1.38 -6.88
N THR A 321 3.94 -1.38 -5.75
CA THR A 321 3.33 -1.59 -4.43
C THR A 321 3.86 -0.61 -3.38
N PHE A 322 3.06 -0.33 -2.35
CA PHE A 322 3.50 0.49 -1.21
C PHE A 322 4.61 -0.18 -0.42
N SER A 323 4.53 -1.51 -0.22
CA SER A 323 5.59 -2.26 0.48
C SER A 323 6.95 -2.06 -0.19
N CYS A 324 6.98 -1.96 -1.52
CA CYS A 324 8.21 -1.61 -2.23
C CYS A 324 8.69 -0.19 -1.89
N ALA A 325 7.79 0.80 -1.83
CA ALA A 325 8.10 2.16 -1.36
C ALA A 325 8.70 2.15 0.05
N ILE A 326 8.14 1.35 0.96
CA ILE A 326 8.62 1.22 2.33
C ILE A 326 10.03 0.61 2.37
N ILE A 327 10.28 -0.47 1.61
CA ILE A 327 11.63 -1.07 1.50
C ILE A 327 12.64 -0.02 1.03
N ILE A 328 12.26 0.80 0.04
CA ILE A 328 13.08 1.87 -0.49
C ILE A 328 13.42 2.91 0.57
N MET A 329 12.39 3.43 1.24
CA MET A 329 12.54 4.48 2.26
C MET A 329 13.41 4.00 3.42
N LYS A 330 13.12 2.82 4.00
CA LYS A 330 13.89 2.26 5.13
C LYS A 330 15.38 2.12 4.79
N ALA A 331 15.71 1.68 3.59
CA ALA A 331 17.10 1.50 3.18
C ALA A 331 17.80 2.83 2.85
N GLN A 332 17.08 3.80 2.27
CA GLN A 332 17.62 5.15 2.08
C GLN A 332 17.91 5.85 3.41
N ASP A 333 17.04 5.66 4.40
CA ASP A 333 17.19 6.21 5.75
C ASP A 333 18.35 5.56 6.50
N SER A 334 18.52 4.24 6.41
CA SER A 334 19.64 3.54 7.05
C SER A 334 21.01 3.94 6.49
N LEU A 335 21.04 4.33 5.21
CA LEU A 335 22.22 4.87 4.54
C LEU A 335 22.38 6.40 4.70
N GLY A 336 21.42 7.07 5.35
CA GLY A 336 21.44 8.52 5.56
C GLY A 336 21.35 9.34 4.26
N LEU A 337 20.81 8.76 3.17
CA LEU A 337 20.83 9.38 1.84
C LEU A 337 19.93 10.62 1.73
N LEU A 338 18.85 10.67 2.51
CA LEU A 338 17.82 11.71 2.46
C LEU A 338 17.42 12.17 3.87
N LYS A 339 18.40 12.18 4.79
CA LYS A 339 18.21 12.60 6.18
C LYS A 339 17.65 14.02 6.24
N GLU A 340 16.66 14.24 7.10
CA GLU A 340 15.98 15.54 7.31
C GLU A 340 15.04 16.00 6.18
N ILE A 341 14.86 15.20 5.12
CA ILE A 341 13.95 15.51 4.02
C ILE A 341 12.62 14.74 4.23
N PRO A 342 11.46 15.44 4.34
CA PRO A 342 10.16 14.78 4.42
C PRO A 342 9.89 13.91 3.21
N ARG A 343 9.40 12.69 3.46
CA ARG A 343 9.08 11.71 2.41
C ARG A 343 7.61 11.79 2.04
N SER A 344 7.31 11.71 0.74
CA SER A 344 5.93 11.56 0.27
C SER A 344 5.81 10.36 -0.66
N VAL A 345 4.67 9.68 -0.57
CA VAL A 345 4.30 8.60 -1.50
C VAL A 345 2.96 8.95 -2.11
N SER A 346 2.93 9.01 -3.44
CA SER A 346 1.71 9.25 -4.22
C SER A 346 1.23 7.94 -4.82
N PHE A 347 -0.07 7.68 -4.74
CA PHE A 347 -0.67 6.43 -5.19
C PHE A 347 -1.62 6.71 -6.36
N THR A 348 -1.60 5.84 -7.37
CA THR A 348 -2.55 5.90 -8.48
C THR A 348 -2.91 4.48 -8.93
N GLY A 349 -4.21 4.18 -9.04
CA GLY A 349 -4.69 2.91 -9.58
C GLY A 349 -5.42 2.03 -8.56
N GLN A 350 -5.51 0.73 -8.87
CA GLN A 350 -6.22 -0.28 -8.07
C GLN A 350 -5.22 -1.14 -7.29
N PHE A 351 -5.37 -1.18 -5.96
CA PHE A 351 -4.45 -1.87 -5.06
C PHE A 351 -5.20 -2.94 -4.27
N ALA A 352 -4.55 -4.10 -4.06
CA ALA A 352 -5.01 -5.13 -3.15
C ALA A 352 -4.51 -4.88 -1.72
N GLU A 353 -5.06 -5.58 -0.73
CA GLU A 353 -4.68 -5.46 0.69
C GLU A 353 -3.16 -5.65 0.92
N ASN A 354 -2.54 -6.58 0.19
CA ASN A 354 -1.09 -6.81 0.27
C ASN A 354 -0.26 -5.64 -0.28
N ASP A 355 -0.85 -4.78 -1.10
CA ASP A 355 -0.14 -3.68 -1.75
C ASP A 355 -0.01 -2.44 -0.85
N LEU A 356 -0.75 -2.35 0.26
CA LEU A 356 -0.79 -1.18 1.17
C LEU A 356 -0.25 -1.46 2.58
N ARG A 357 0.44 -2.58 2.80
CA ARG A 357 1.00 -2.94 4.11
C ARG A 357 2.06 -1.94 4.56
N THR A 358 1.97 -1.51 5.81
CA THR A 358 2.87 -0.50 6.42
C THR A 358 4.08 -1.11 7.12
N ASP A 359 4.13 -2.44 7.30
CA ASP A 359 5.24 -3.23 7.86
C ASP A 359 5.93 -2.57 9.08
N GLY A 360 5.12 -2.14 10.05
CA GLY A 360 5.58 -1.60 11.34
C GLY A 360 6.17 -0.19 11.26
N LEU A 361 5.72 0.65 10.32
CA LEU A 361 6.09 2.07 10.28
C LEU A 361 4.94 2.97 10.74
N THR A 362 5.32 4.07 11.40
CA THR A 362 4.43 5.20 11.61
C THR A 362 4.19 5.95 10.30
N VAL A 363 2.95 5.96 9.81
CA VAL A 363 2.58 6.48 8.48
C VAL A 363 1.39 7.42 8.58
N THR A 364 1.43 8.53 7.83
CA THR A 364 0.28 9.42 7.62
C THR A 364 -0.23 9.28 6.20
N PHE A 365 -1.48 8.86 6.04
CA PHE A 365 -2.20 8.86 4.76
C PHE A 365 -3.03 10.14 4.67
N LYS A 366 -2.74 10.98 3.67
CA LYS A 366 -3.46 12.23 3.43
C LYS A 366 -4.05 12.25 2.03
N GLY A 367 -5.38 12.36 1.95
CA GLY A 367 -6.12 12.47 0.69
C GLY A 367 -6.79 13.82 0.49
N THR A 368 -7.67 13.87 -0.50
CA THR A 368 -8.64 14.96 -0.68
C THR A 368 -10.04 14.38 -0.64
N ASN A 369 -10.81 14.74 0.39
CA ASN A 369 -12.15 14.20 0.63
C ASN A 369 -13.22 14.92 -0.20
N PHE A 370 -12.99 15.04 -1.52
CA PHE A 370 -14.05 15.45 -2.44
C PHE A 370 -14.89 14.21 -2.76
N GLN A 371 -16.21 14.32 -2.71
CA GLN A 371 -17.17 13.28 -3.14
C GLN A 371 -17.14 13.03 -4.67
N THR A 372 -15.95 12.93 -5.25
CA THR A 372 -15.71 12.57 -6.64
C THR A 372 -15.11 11.17 -6.66
N GLN A 373 -15.59 10.28 -7.54
CA GLN A 373 -15.09 8.90 -7.66
C GLN A 373 -13.56 8.78 -7.82
N ALA A 374 -12.88 9.83 -8.29
CA ALA A 374 -11.44 9.87 -8.50
C ALA A 374 -10.58 9.85 -7.21
N ASN A 375 -11.13 10.21 -6.04
CA ASN A 375 -10.38 10.31 -4.78
C ASN A 375 -10.84 9.29 -3.71
N MET A 376 -11.52 8.23 -4.15
CA MET A 376 -12.10 7.21 -3.29
C MET A 376 -11.23 5.94 -3.27
N ILE A 377 -10.93 5.44 -2.07
CA ILE A 377 -10.37 4.10 -1.87
C ILE A 377 -11.51 3.10 -1.89
N SER A 378 -11.61 2.30 -2.94
CA SER A 378 -12.53 1.17 -3.02
C SER A 378 -11.89 -0.05 -2.34
N PHE A 379 -12.43 -0.47 -1.19
CA PHE A 379 -11.92 -1.62 -0.45
C PHE A 379 -12.74 -2.87 -0.76
N GLN A 380 -12.16 -3.79 -1.53
CA GLN A 380 -12.73 -5.09 -1.84
C GLN A 380 -11.83 -6.18 -1.25
N PRO A 381 -12.14 -6.69 -0.04
CA PRO A 381 -11.33 -7.71 0.60
C PRO A 381 -11.35 -8.99 -0.23
N ASN A 382 -10.18 -9.62 -0.43
CA ASN A 382 -10.13 -10.98 -0.94
C ASN A 382 -10.52 -11.89 0.23
N LEU A 383 -11.59 -12.67 0.08
CA LEU A 383 -12.11 -13.52 1.14
C LEU A 383 -11.71 -14.98 0.86
N PRO A 384 -10.44 -15.39 1.05
CA PRO A 384 -10.17 -16.81 1.18
C PRO A 384 -10.96 -17.31 2.39
N ILE A 385 -11.29 -18.60 2.38
CA ILE A 385 -11.91 -19.32 3.51
C ILE A 385 -10.86 -19.45 4.62
N SER A 386 -10.38 -18.31 5.14
CA SER A 386 -9.46 -18.20 6.26
C SER A 386 -10.28 -18.08 7.53
N THR A 387 -9.88 -18.83 8.55
CA THR A 387 -10.53 -18.87 9.86
C THR A 387 -10.17 -17.69 10.76
N ASN A 388 -9.27 -16.79 10.34
CA ASN A 388 -8.86 -15.64 11.15
C ASN A 388 -9.27 -14.31 10.51
N LEU A 389 -10.31 -13.69 11.07
CA LEU A 389 -10.85 -12.37 10.69
C LEU A 389 -9.82 -11.24 10.77
N LYS A 390 -8.73 -11.43 11.53
CA LYS A 390 -7.66 -10.44 11.65
C LYS A 390 -6.91 -10.22 10.33
N ASP A 391 -6.90 -11.19 9.42
CA ASP A 391 -6.08 -11.22 8.19
C ASP A 391 -6.61 -10.44 6.98
N ASN A 392 -7.76 -9.78 7.10
CA ASN A 392 -8.44 -9.14 5.97
C ASN A 392 -8.77 -7.66 6.23
N ALA A 393 -7.86 -6.87 6.80
CA ALA A 393 -8.10 -5.46 7.15
C ALA A 393 -7.32 -4.53 6.23
N LEU A 394 -7.96 -3.43 5.76
CA LEU A 394 -7.27 -2.47 4.89
C LEU A 394 -6.05 -1.82 5.59
N PHE A 395 -6.20 -1.42 6.84
CA PHE A 395 -5.11 -0.96 7.69
C PHE A 395 -4.94 -1.88 8.89
N ARG A 396 -3.76 -2.50 8.99
CA ARG A 396 -3.36 -3.31 10.15
C ARG A 396 -2.23 -2.62 10.89
N ILE A 397 -2.41 -2.43 12.19
CA ILE A 397 -1.51 -1.63 13.03
C ILE A 397 -1.10 -2.48 14.23
N HIS A 398 0.21 -2.67 14.39
CA HIS A 398 0.83 -3.33 15.54
C HIS A 398 1.76 -2.35 16.24
N ASP A 399 1.47 -2.00 17.50
CA ASP A 399 2.28 -1.16 18.40
C ASP A 399 2.75 0.24 17.88
N GLU A 400 2.37 0.62 16.67
CA GLU A 400 2.80 1.83 15.94
C GLU A 400 1.67 2.86 15.75
N SER A 401 1.99 4.02 15.17
CA SER A 401 1.03 5.10 14.94
C SER A 401 0.62 5.27 13.47
N ILE A 402 -0.67 5.18 13.15
CA ILE A 402 -1.21 5.56 11.83
C ILE A 402 -2.13 6.77 11.96
N THR A 403 -1.97 7.71 11.04
CA THR A 403 -2.88 8.85 10.90
C THR A 403 -3.54 8.84 9.52
N LEU A 404 -4.87 8.88 9.48
CA LEU A 404 -5.69 8.96 8.28
C LEU A 404 -6.34 10.35 8.22
N ILE A 405 -6.09 11.11 7.14
CA ILE A 405 -6.58 12.48 6.98
C ILE A 405 -7.26 12.66 5.63
N ASN A 406 -8.49 13.17 5.62
CA ASN A 406 -9.23 13.52 4.40
C ASN A 406 -9.33 12.35 3.39
N LEU A 407 -9.51 11.12 3.87
CA LEU A 407 -9.72 9.96 3.01
C LEU A 407 -11.20 9.69 2.83
N PHE A 408 -11.61 9.23 1.64
CA PHE A 408 -12.90 8.60 1.43
C PHE A 408 -12.67 7.11 1.13
N ILE A 409 -13.14 6.24 2.03
CA ILE A 409 -13.02 4.79 1.93
C ILE A 409 -14.42 4.18 1.82
N LEU A 410 -14.67 3.46 0.73
CA LEU A 410 -15.90 2.72 0.49
C LEU A 410 -15.61 1.21 0.55
N ARG A 411 -16.21 0.51 1.50
CA ARG A 411 -16.15 -0.96 1.56
C ARG A 411 -17.12 -1.56 0.56
N SER A 412 -16.67 -2.59 -0.15
CA SER A 412 -17.50 -3.41 -1.03
C SER A 412 -18.76 -3.91 -0.30
N ASN A 413 -19.88 -3.93 -1.02
CA ASN A 413 -21.16 -4.49 -0.57
C ASN A 413 -21.33 -5.98 -0.94
N GLN A 414 -20.27 -6.63 -1.44
CA GLN A 414 -20.29 -8.07 -1.71
C GLN A 414 -20.42 -8.84 -0.40
N ILE A 415 -21.28 -9.87 -0.40
CA ILE A 415 -21.51 -10.75 0.75
C ILE A 415 -20.18 -11.28 1.29
N GLY A 416 -19.98 -11.15 2.60
CA GLY A 416 -18.76 -11.53 3.30
C GLY A 416 -17.78 -10.37 3.50
N SER A 417 -17.87 -9.29 2.71
CA SER A 417 -16.99 -8.11 2.85
C SER A 417 -17.21 -7.42 4.19
N GLU A 418 -18.39 -7.55 4.77
CA GLU A 418 -18.70 -6.98 6.08
C GLU A 418 -17.78 -7.50 7.19
N LYS A 419 -17.23 -8.72 7.03
CA LYS A 419 -16.30 -9.36 7.98
C LYS A 419 -14.91 -8.72 8.00
N ALA A 420 -14.59 -7.92 6.98
CA ALA A 420 -13.32 -7.22 6.84
C ALA A 420 -13.45 -5.78 7.40
N PRO A 421 -12.76 -5.46 8.51
CA PRO A 421 -12.71 -4.10 9.02
C PRO A 421 -11.86 -3.19 8.12
N ILE A 422 -12.14 -1.89 8.15
CA ILE A 422 -11.28 -0.89 7.52
C ILE A 422 -9.95 -0.79 8.27
N ALA A 423 -9.98 -0.78 9.61
CA ALA A 423 -8.78 -0.68 10.41
C ALA A 423 -8.83 -1.64 11.61
N ILE A 424 -7.70 -2.30 11.86
CA ILE A 424 -7.44 -3.05 13.09
C ILE A 424 -6.17 -2.49 13.71
N ILE A 425 -6.26 -2.09 14.98
CA ILE A 425 -5.11 -1.79 15.81
C ILE A 425 -5.04 -2.76 16.98
N ILE A 426 -3.93 -3.48 17.07
CA ILE A 426 -3.65 -4.46 18.12
C ILE A 426 -2.32 -4.06 18.76
N SER A 427 -2.30 -3.92 20.08
CA SER A 427 -1.03 -3.90 20.81
C SER A 427 -0.70 -5.31 21.28
N ASP A 428 0.44 -5.85 20.86
CA ASP A 428 0.89 -7.17 21.29
C ASP A 428 1.50 -7.04 22.69
N ILE A 429 1.10 -7.90 23.64
CA ILE A 429 1.75 -7.93 24.95
C ILE A 429 3.05 -8.74 24.80
N GLY A 430 4.18 -8.06 24.69
CA GLY A 430 5.48 -8.73 24.75
C GLY A 430 5.73 -9.31 26.15
N GLN A 431 5.58 -10.63 26.34
CA GLN A 431 6.22 -11.29 27.48
C GLN A 431 7.72 -11.41 27.21
N GLN A 432 8.52 -10.47 27.73
CA GLN A 432 9.95 -10.69 27.92
C GLN A 432 10.22 -11.21 29.33
N SER A 433 11.24 -12.06 29.44
CA SER A 433 11.58 -12.92 30.59
C SER A 433 11.89 -12.20 31.92
N ASN A 434 11.88 -10.86 31.99
CA ASN A 434 12.29 -10.09 33.15
C ASN A 434 11.27 -9.06 33.69
N GLY A 435 9.99 -9.13 33.30
CA GLY A 435 8.91 -8.31 33.89
C GLY A 435 8.14 -7.43 32.89
N LEU A 436 7.01 -6.90 33.34
CA LEU A 436 6.06 -6.08 32.56
C LEU A 436 6.67 -4.73 32.15
N GLN A 437 7.26 -4.63 30.96
CA GLN A 437 7.29 -3.35 30.25
C GLN A 437 5.98 -3.19 29.48
N LYS A 438 5.31 -2.05 29.67
CA LYS A 438 4.22 -1.62 28.78
C LYS A 438 4.84 -1.34 27.42
N ASN A 439 4.43 -2.07 26.38
CA ASN A 439 4.77 -1.69 25.01
C ASN A 439 4.22 -0.27 24.74
N ALA A 440 4.86 0.48 23.85
CA ALA A 440 4.33 1.78 23.44
C ALA A 440 2.92 1.56 22.88
N ALA A 441 1.95 2.34 23.39
CA ALA A 441 0.57 2.20 22.95
C ALA A 441 0.47 2.61 21.47
N GLY A 442 0.15 1.65 20.59
CA GLY A 442 -0.13 1.96 19.19
C GLY A 442 -1.26 2.99 19.08
N GLN A 443 -1.19 3.89 18.11
CA GLN A 443 -2.17 4.97 17.94
C GLN A 443 -2.80 4.95 16.54
N LEU A 444 -4.12 5.08 16.47
CA LEU A 444 -4.85 5.32 15.23
C LEU A 444 -5.58 6.66 15.33
N VAL A 445 -5.22 7.60 14.46
CA VAL A 445 -5.90 8.91 14.34
C VAL A 445 -6.66 8.94 13.02
N ILE A 446 -7.95 9.25 13.07
CA ILE A 446 -8.82 9.40 11.90
C ILE A 446 -9.40 10.81 11.93
N ASP A 447 -8.95 11.67 11.01
CA ASP A 447 -9.37 13.07 10.93
C ASP A 447 -10.02 13.35 9.57
N LYS A 448 -11.24 13.91 9.61
CA LYS A 448 -11.99 14.38 8.42
C LYS A 448 -12.15 13.33 7.30
N CYS A 449 -12.21 12.06 7.67
CA CYS A 449 -12.41 10.96 6.73
C CYS A 449 -13.89 10.64 6.52
N ILE A 450 -14.25 10.04 5.39
CA ILE A 450 -15.53 9.35 5.17
C ILE A 450 -15.23 7.85 5.08
N LEU A 451 -15.80 7.08 5.99
CA LEU A 451 -15.78 5.62 5.96
C LEU A 451 -17.21 5.14 5.70
N GLU A 452 -17.41 4.37 4.65
CA GLU A 452 -18.74 3.94 4.21
C GLU A 452 -18.79 2.42 4.01
N GLY A 453 -19.79 1.78 4.64
CA GLY A 453 -20.08 0.37 4.51
C GLY A 453 -21.20 0.06 3.50
N GLY A 454 -21.60 -1.21 3.41
CA GLY A 454 -22.60 -1.71 2.46
C GLY A 454 -24.03 -1.84 3.01
N ASN A 455 -24.26 -1.48 4.27
CA ASN A 455 -25.54 -1.70 4.93
C ASN A 455 -26.62 -0.78 4.33
N SER A 456 -27.68 -1.41 3.85
CA SER A 456 -28.83 -0.75 3.25
C SER A 456 -30.11 -1.45 3.69
N ALA A 457 -31.27 -0.82 3.43
CA ALA A 457 -32.58 -1.39 3.76
C ALA A 457 -32.82 -2.77 3.13
N ILE A 458 -32.11 -3.10 2.04
CA ILE A 458 -32.20 -4.38 1.34
C ILE A 458 -31.07 -5.37 1.70
N SER A 459 -30.17 -5.01 2.62
CA SER A 459 -29.08 -5.89 3.06
C SER A 459 -29.62 -7.23 3.56
N ASN A 460 -28.96 -8.32 3.16
CA ASN A 460 -29.30 -9.68 3.57
C ASN A 460 -28.46 -10.19 4.75
N VAL A 461 -27.51 -9.40 5.27
CA VAL A 461 -26.58 -9.84 6.33
C VAL A 461 -27.32 -10.27 7.60
N TRP A 462 -28.40 -9.59 7.95
CA TRP A 462 -29.21 -9.89 9.13
C TRP A 462 -30.55 -10.58 8.81
N TYR A 463 -30.82 -10.84 7.53
CA TYR A 463 -32.14 -11.27 7.08
C TYR A 463 -32.54 -12.63 7.67
N ASN A 464 -33.65 -12.66 8.42
CA ASN A 464 -34.22 -13.85 9.06
C ASN A 464 -33.22 -14.67 9.92
N LEU A 465 -32.15 -14.05 10.40
CA LEU A 465 -31.26 -14.68 11.36
C LEU A 465 -31.92 -14.79 12.75
N GLY A 466 -31.60 -15.86 13.48
CA GLY A 466 -32.07 -16.06 14.85
C GLY A 466 -31.53 -14.99 15.80
N LEU A 467 -32.09 -14.94 17.02
CA LEU A 467 -31.66 -13.98 18.04
C LEU A 467 -30.18 -14.17 18.40
N ALA A 468 -29.69 -15.41 18.49
CA ALA A 468 -28.31 -15.71 18.82
C ALA A 468 -27.32 -15.10 17.81
N GLU A 469 -27.56 -15.26 16.51
CA GLU A 469 -26.72 -14.69 15.46
C GLU A 469 -26.84 -13.16 15.41
N THR A 470 -28.07 -12.64 15.53
CA THR A 470 -28.36 -11.19 15.50
C THR A 470 -27.68 -10.44 16.63
N CYS A 471 -27.58 -11.08 17.80
CA CYS A 471 -26.94 -10.53 18.99
C CYS A 471 -25.40 -10.65 18.98
N ASN A 472 -24.78 -11.07 17.88
CA ASN A 472 -23.34 -10.87 17.69
C ASN A 472 -23.03 -9.39 17.43
N ILE A 473 -23.04 -8.59 18.49
CA ILE A 473 -22.90 -7.13 18.47
C ILE A 473 -21.57 -6.63 17.90
N GLY A 474 -20.51 -7.45 17.95
CA GLY A 474 -19.19 -7.12 17.42
C GLY A 474 -18.96 -7.56 15.97
N TYR A 475 -19.94 -8.25 15.36
CA TYR A 475 -19.87 -8.66 13.96
C TYR A 475 -19.81 -7.44 13.05
N GLY A 476 -19.00 -7.52 11.99
CA GLY A 476 -19.04 -6.56 10.89
C GLY A 476 -18.46 -5.18 11.18
N THR A 477 -17.65 -5.06 12.24
CA THR A 477 -17.12 -3.79 12.77
C THR A 477 -16.24 -3.06 11.74
N ALA A 478 -16.33 -1.72 11.66
CA ALA A 478 -15.47 -0.92 10.79
C ALA A 478 -14.04 -0.74 11.34
N ILE A 479 -13.91 -0.39 12.63
CA ILE A 479 -12.63 -0.16 13.31
C ILE A 479 -12.55 -1.04 14.57
N VAL A 480 -11.52 -1.85 14.67
CA VAL A 480 -11.25 -2.70 15.84
C VAL A 480 -10.03 -2.19 16.58
N ALA A 481 -10.19 -1.92 17.87
CA ALA A 481 -9.12 -1.54 18.78
C ALA A 481 -8.96 -2.58 19.88
N ASP A 482 -7.77 -3.15 20.02
CA ASP A 482 -7.45 -4.23 20.95
C ASP A 482 -6.12 -3.96 21.68
N GLY A 483 -5.99 -4.45 22.91
CA GLY A 483 -4.83 -4.21 23.78
C GLY A 483 -4.70 -2.73 24.20
N GLN A 484 -3.51 -2.33 24.66
CA GLN A 484 -3.18 -0.93 25.01
C GLN A 484 -3.04 -0.05 23.76
N SER A 485 -4.10 0.06 22.96
CA SER A 485 -4.15 0.90 21.76
C SER A 485 -5.00 2.15 21.99
N VAL A 486 -4.69 3.23 21.27
CA VAL A 486 -5.40 4.51 21.34
C VAL A 486 -6.01 4.83 19.98
N VAL A 487 -7.33 5.04 19.92
CA VAL A 487 -8.04 5.47 18.70
C VAL A 487 -8.66 6.84 18.93
N GLN A 488 -8.39 7.78 18.02
CA GLN A 488 -8.98 9.12 18.02
C GLN A 488 -9.68 9.36 16.69
N ILE A 489 -10.97 9.71 16.75
CA ILE A 489 -11.79 10.00 15.58
C ILE A 489 -12.32 11.43 15.71
N SER A 490 -11.98 12.26 14.72
CA SER A 490 -12.28 13.69 14.71
C SER A 490 -12.88 14.12 13.37
N GLY A 491 -13.99 14.86 13.41
CA GLY A 491 -14.60 15.50 12.24
C GLY A 491 -14.90 14.56 11.07
N SER A 492 -15.04 13.27 11.33
CA SER A 492 -15.17 12.23 10.31
C SER A 492 -16.62 11.79 10.14
N THR A 493 -16.95 11.09 9.05
CA THR A 493 -18.25 10.46 8.86
C THR A 493 -18.06 8.96 8.75
N ILE A 494 -18.67 8.19 9.64
CA ILE A 494 -18.67 6.72 9.58
C ILE A 494 -20.11 6.28 9.42
N ARG A 495 -20.42 5.63 8.30
CA ARG A 495 -21.81 5.29 7.99
C ARG A 495 -21.99 3.95 7.32
N THR A 496 -23.23 3.45 7.42
CA THR A 496 -23.73 2.28 6.68
C THR A 496 -22.92 1.00 6.89
N PHE A 497 -22.30 0.81 8.05
CA PHE A 497 -21.68 -0.49 8.38
C PHE A 497 -22.74 -1.46 8.91
N GLU A 498 -22.66 -2.73 8.52
CA GLU A 498 -23.55 -3.80 9.01
C GLU A 498 -23.34 -4.07 10.49
N GLY A 499 -22.12 -3.84 10.97
CA GLY A 499 -21.70 -3.85 12.36
C GLY A 499 -21.46 -2.45 12.94
N PRO A 500 -20.90 -2.37 14.16
CA PRO A 500 -20.59 -1.08 14.77
C PRO A 500 -19.47 -0.34 14.04
N ALA A 501 -19.48 0.98 14.16
CA ALA A 501 -18.38 1.82 13.68
C ALA A 501 -17.08 1.48 14.40
N VAL A 502 -17.13 1.27 15.72
CA VAL A 502 -15.95 0.97 16.54
C VAL A 502 -16.22 -0.17 17.52
N ARG A 503 -15.27 -1.09 17.66
CA ARG A 503 -15.21 -2.09 18.72
C ARG A 503 -13.90 -1.94 19.49
N ALA A 504 -13.99 -1.67 20.78
CA ALA A 504 -12.86 -1.47 21.68
C ALA A 504 -12.75 -2.62 22.69
N LEU A 505 -11.56 -3.19 22.84
CA LEU A 505 -11.29 -4.44 23.55
C LEU A 505 -10.05 -4.33 24.46
N ASN A 506 -10.01 -5.12 25.54
CA ASN A 506 -8.81 -5.47 26.32
C ASN A 506 -7.84 -4.31 26.68
N GLY A 507 -8.34 -3.16 27.13
CA GLY A 507 -7.49 -2.03 27.53
C GLY A 507 -7.39 -0.90 26.50
N ALA A 508 -8.08 -1.01 25.36
CA ALA A 508 -8.08 0.02 24.34
C ALA A 508 -8.74 1.32 24.84
N SER A 509 -8.28 2.46 24.32
CA SER A 509 -8.87 3.78 24.58
C SER A 509 -9.37 4.39 23.28
N VAL A 510 -10.67 4.70 23.22
CA VAL A 510 -11.30 5.29 22.04
C VAL A 510 -11.88 6.65 22.39
N THR A 511 -11.61 7.65 21.56
CA THR A 511 -12.22 8.98 21.63
C THR A 511 -12.89 9.34 20.30
N ILE A 512 -14.16 9.71 20.33
CA ILE A 512 -14.94 10.19 19.17
C ILE A 512 -15.46 11.59 19.48
N ASP A 513 -15.03 12.58 18.68
CA ASP A 513 -15.34 13.98 18.92
C ASP A 513 -16.76 14.38 18.46
N LYS A 514 -17.20 15.56 18.89
CA LYS A 514 -18.54 16.09 18.59
C LYS A 514 -18.77 16.38 17.11
N ASN A 515 -17.71 16.54 16.32
CA ASN A 515 -17.83 16.85 14.89
C ASN A 515 -17.92 15.57 14.03
N THR A 516 -17.80 14.39 14.65
CA THR A 516 -17.88 13.11 13.96
C THR A 516 -19.34 12.67 13.80
N ILE A 517 -19.72 12.34 12.57
CA ILE A 517 -21.04 11.80 12.22
C ILE A 517 -21.00 10.28 12.28
N LEU A 518 -21.87 9.68 13.10
CA LEU A 518 -22.12 8.24 13.11
C LEU A 518 -23.54 7.96 12.63
N ASP A 519 -23.68 7.35 11.46
CA ASP A 519 -24.97 7.19 10.80
C ASP A 519 -25.21 5.77 10.31
N ASN A 520 -26.35 5.18 10.67
CA ASN A 520 -26.76 3.85 10.21
C ASN A 520 -25.71 2.72 10.37
N ASN A 521 -24.88 2.76 11.43
CA ASN A 521 -23.95 1.67 11.74
C ASN A 521 -24.59 0.66 12.68
N GLY A 522 -24.47 -0.62 12.35
CA GLY A 522 -24.97 -1.71 13.19
C GLY A 522 -26.48 -1.91 13.12
N GLN A 523 -27.19 -1.32 12.14
CA GLN A 523 -28.63 -1.54 11.99
C GLN A 523 -28.91 -2.97 11.48
N ARG A 524 -29.82 -3.68 12.16
CA ARG A 524 -30.21 -5.07 11.85
C ARG A 524 -31.32 -5.15 10.78
N ASN A 525 -31.08 -4.58 9.61
CA ASN A 525 -32.09 -4.49 8.55
C ASN A 525 -32.77 -5.84 8.25
N ARG A 526 -34.12 -5.82 8.16
CA ARG A 526 -34.97 -6.98 7.84
C ARG A 526 -34.81 -8.18 8.80
N ASN A 527 -34.53 -7.89 10.07
CA ASN A 527 -34.49 -8.86 11.18
C ASN A 527 -35.61 -8.58 12.21
N THR A 528 -35.94 -9.55 13.06
CA THR A 528 -36.82 -9.35 14.24
C THR A 528 -36.37 -8.18 15.11
N LEU A 529 -35.06 -7.96 15.25
CA LEU A 529 -34.51 -6.82 15.99
C LEU A 529 -34.16 -5.64 15.08
N SER A 530 -34.93 -5.35 14.02
CA SER A 530 -34.55 -4.36 12.99
C SER A 530 -34.40 -2.92 13.45
N SER A 531 -35.02 -2.54 14.57
CA SER A 531 -34.77 -1.22 15.16
C SER A 531 -33.40 -1.14 15.82
N MET A 532 -32.83 -2.28 16.22
CA MET A 532 -31.56 -2.35 16.93
C MET A 532 -30.46 -1.80 16.04
N GLN A 533 -29.73 -0.85 16.63
CA GLN A 533 -28.54 -0.27 16.08
C GLN A 533 -27.43 -0.37 17.13
N THR A 534 -26.17 -0.34 16.71
CA THR A 534 -25.03 -0.27 17.63
C THR A 534 -23.91 0.50 16.93
N ASN A 535 -23.60 1.71 17.38
CA ASN A 535 -22.50 2.49 16.79
C ASN A 535 -21.14 2.11 17.38
N VAL A 536 -21.09 1.83 18.68
CA VAL A 536 -19.85 1.51 19.39
C VAL A 536 -20.05 0.33 20.33
N VAL A 537 -19.07 -0.57 20.37
CA VAL A 537 -19.01 -1.70 21.30
C VAL A 537 -17.79 -1.53 22.18
N CYS A 538 -18.00 -1.57 23.50
CA CYS A 538 -16.93 -1.56 24.49
C CYS A 538 -16.95 -2.87 25.28
N GLU A 539 -15.88 -3.64 25.13
CA GLU A 539 -15.67 -4.88 25.87
C GLU A 539 -14.36 -4.74 26.66
N GLY A 540 -14.48 -4.80 27.98
CA GLY A 540 -13.31 -4.94 28.86
C GLY A 540 -12.69 -6.33 28.77
N GLY A 541 -11.53 -6.50 29.41
CA GLY A 541 -10.84 -7.78 29.50
C GLY A 541 -10.00 -7.86 30.76
N ARG A 542 -8.71 -8.16 30.59
CA ARG A 542 -7.71 -8.09 31.68
C ARG A 542 -7.40 -6.65 32.12
N GLU A 543 -7.62 -5.70 31.22
CA GLU A 543 -7.39 -4.27 31.44
C GLU A 543 -8.66 -3.47 31.18
N ILE A 544 -8.67 -2.22 31.68
CA ILE A 544 -9.81 -1.31 31.56
C ILE A 544 -9.85 -0.71 30.16
N THR A 545 -10.86 -1.07 29.37
CA THR A 545 -11.18 -0.42 28.10
C THR A 545 -11.92 0.90 28.36
N THR A 546 -11.58 1.96 27.64
CA THR A 546 -12.22 3.28 27.79
C THR A 546 -12.80 3.77 26.47
N VAL A 547 -14.02 4.30 26.50
CA VAL A 547 -14.67 4.91 25.34
C VAL A 547 -15.24 6.27 25.75
N ASP A 548 -14.73 7.34 25.16
CA ASP A 548 -15.33 8.68 25.23
C ASP A 548 -15.96 9.02 23.88
N VAL A 549 -17.25 9.32 23.85
CA VAL A 549 -17.96 9.68 22.62
C VAL A 549 -18.94 10.83 22.83
N ALA A 550 -18.84 11.79 21.93
CA ALA A 550 -19.81 12.85 21.78
C ALA A 550 -20.98 12.40 20.88
N LEU A 551 -22.20 12.60 21.35
CA LEU A 551 -23.44 12.14 20.71
C LEU A 551 -24.08 13.19 19.79
N ASP A 552 -23.47 14.37 19.72
CA ASP A 552 -23.99 15.56 19.03
C ASP A 552 -24.37 15.26 17.57
N ASN A 553 -23.64 14.37 16.92
CA ASN A 553 -23.83 13.98 15.51
C ASN A 553 -24.05 12.46 15.33
N VAL A 554 -24.62 11.79 16.33
CA VAL A 554 -25.05 10.40 16.21
C VAL A 554 -26.51 10.39 15.76
N THR A 555 -26.77 10.08 14.47
CA THR A 555 -28.09 10.18 13.86
C THR A 555 -29.13 9.36 14.62
N SER A 556 -28.79 8.13 15.03
CA SER A 556 -29.71 7.25 15.74
C SER A 556 -30.07 7.76 17.13
N PHE A 557 -29.13 8.44 17.81
CA PHE A 557 -29.38 9.05 19.12
C PHE A 557 -30.38 10.20 19.02
N THR A 558 -30.20 11.08 18.03
CA THR A 558 -31.05 12.27 17.84
C THR A 558 -32.42 11.94 17.26
N SER A 559 -32.52 10.93 16.38
CA SER A 559 -33.76 10.59 15.67
C SER A 559 -34.64 9.58 16.41
N THR A 560 -34.06 8.51 16.96
CA THR A 560 -34.82 7.39 17.55
C THR A 560 -34.45 7.09 18.99
N GLY A 561 -33.30 7.57 19.46
CA GLY A 561 -32.75 7.21 20.78
C GLY A 561 -32.20 5.79 20.84
N ASN A 562 -32.06 5.07 19.72
CA ASN A 562 -31.74 3.65 19.75
C ASN A 562 -30.22 3.34 19.75
N GLY A 563 -29.88 2.23 20.42
CA GLY A 563 -28.60 1.54 20.58
C GLY A 563 -27.39 2.22 19.94
N TRP A 564 -26.65 2.97 20.75
CA TRP A 564 -25.48 3.71 20.27
C TRP A 564 -24.19 3.22 20.92
N ILE A 565 -24.17 2.89 22.23
CA ILE A 565 -23.05 2.17 22.85
C ILE A 565 -23.53 0.89 23.56
N PHE A 566 -22.84 -0.20 23.28
CA PHE A 566 -22.87 -1.39 24.11
C PHE A 566 -21.70 -1.40 25.10
N SER A 567 -22.00 -1.72 26.35
CA SER A 567 -21.02 -2.09 27.37
C SER A 567 -21.59 -3.19 28.26
N SER A 568 -20.89 -4.31 28.38
CA SER A 568 -21.26 -5.36 29.34
C SER A 568 -21.01 -4.87 30.76
N GLN A 569 -22.02 -4.99 31.64
CA GLN A 569 -21.94 -4.56 33.05
C GLN A 569 -20.85 -5.32 33.85
N ASN A 570 -20.45 -6.51 33.40
CA ASN A 570 -19.44 -7.35 34.04
C ASN A 570 -18.03 -7.17 33.46
N ASN A 571 -17.87 -6.34 32.42
CA ASN A 571 -16.59 -6.13 31.77
C ASN A 571 -15.95 -4.84 32.29
N GLN A 572 -14.61 -4.87 32.48
CA GLN A 572 -13.79 -3.70 32.81
C GLN A 572 -13.82 -2.66 31.66
N CYS A 573 -14.95 -1.99 31.47
CA CYS A 573 -15.21 -1.03 30.42
C CYS A 573 -15.79 0.24 31.05
N VAL A 574 -15.18 1.39 30.74
CA VAL A 574 -15.64 2.70 31.17
C VAL A 574 -16.12 3.46 29.95
N VAL A 575 -17.42 3.76 29.92
CA VAL A 575 -18.04 4.55 28.86
C VAL A 575 -18.38 5.93 29.39
N LYS A 576 -17.87 6.95 28.71
CA LYS A 576 -18.26 8.34 28.89
C LYS A 576 -18.96 8.81 27.63
N ALA A 577 -20.20 9.23 27.78
CA ALA A 577 -20.99 9.73 26.68
C ALA A 577 -21.46 11.14 26.96
N THR A 578 -21.25 12.05 26.00
CA THR A 578 -21.57 13.47 26.18
C THR A 578 -22.48 13.98 25.08
N LEU A 579 -23.39 14.89 25.41
CA LEU A 579 -24.22 15.64 24.47
C LEU A 579 -24.11 17.12 24.83
N ASN A 580 -23.68 17.97 23.91
CA ASN A 580 -23.39 19.38 24.17
C ASN A 580 -22.47 19.56 25.40
N GLY A 581 -21.49 18.66 25.58
CA GLY A 581 -20.56 18.66 26.71
C GLY A 581 -21.13 18.14 28.05
N THR A 582 -22.41 17.77 28.11
CA THR A 582 -23.04 17.21 29.33
C THR A 582 -23.09 15.69 29.28
N GLN A 583 -22.81 15.02 30.39
CA GLN A 583 -22.85 13.55 30.46
C GLN A 583 -24.28 13.03 30.28
N ARG A 584 -24.44 11.99 29.47
CA ARG A 584 -25.70 11.29 29.20
C ARG A 584 -25.55 9.78 29.38
N LEU A 585 -26.67 9.09 29.58
CA LEU A 585 -26.70 7.62 29.65
C LEU A 585 -26.29 7.02 28.32
N PRO A 586 -25.48 5.94 28.27
CA PRO A 586 -24.95 5.27 27.06
C PRO A 586 -26.00 4.68 26.08
N ARG A 587 -27.28 4.70 26.46
CA ARG A 587 -28.43 4.15 25.72
C ARG A 587 -29.73 4.63 26.35
N SER A 588 -30.81 4.63 25.58
CA SER A 588 -32.15 4.90 26.10
C SER A 588 -32.63 3.78 27.02
N ILE A 589 -33.41 4.14 28.03
CA ILE A 589 -34.00 3.22 29.00
C ILE A 589 -35.22 2.55 28.34
N PRO A 590 -35.50 1.26 28.60
CA PRO A 590 -36.73 0.61 28.14
C PRO A 590 -37.96 1.42 28.54
N GLN A 591 -38.92 1.56 27.62
CA GLN A 591 -40.16 2.28 27.87
C GLN A 591 -41.34 1.48 27.39
N ILE A 592 -42.34 1.29 28.25
CA ILE A 592 -43.61 0.66 27.87
C ILE A 592 -44.62 1.74 27.43
N ASN A 593 -45.29 1.54 26.30
CA ASN A 593 -46.30 2.47 25.77
C ASN A 593 -47.72 1.94 26.01
N SER A 594 -47.90 0.62 25.89
CA SER A 594 -49.16 -0.05 26.16
C SER A 594 -48.93 -1.49 26.60
N VAL A 595 -49.83 -2.01 27.42
CA VAL A 595 -49.82 -3.41 27.82
C VAL A 595 -51.22 -4.00 27.74
N ASN A 596 -51.31 -5.25 27.33
CA ASN A 596 -52.54 -6.04 27.38
C ASN A 596 -52.27 -7.34 28.16
N VAL A 597 -53.19 -7.70 29.04
CA VAL A 597 -53.10 -8.89 29.90
C VAL A 597 -54.37 -9.71 29.72
N VAL A 598 -54.19 -10.95 29.27
CA VAL A 598 -55.27 -11.93 29.12
C VAL A 598 -54.97 -13.12 30.02
N VAL A 599 -55.82 -13.34 31.02
CA VAL A 599 -55.75 -14.48 31.94
C VAL A 599 -56.72 -15.53 31.43
N ASN A 600 -56.22 -16.69 30.96
CA ASN A 600 -57.08 -17.75 30.42
C ASN A 600 -57.12 -18.93 31.37
N ILE A 601 -58.20 -19.00 32.14
CA ILE A 601 -58.42 -20.04 33.15
C ILE A 601 -58.69 -21.39 32.45
N THR A 602 -59.38 -21.38 31.30
CA THR A 602 -59.77 -22.60 30.58
C THR A 602 -58.57 -23.29 29.92
N ASN A 603 -57.66 -22.53 29.30
CA ASN A 603 -56.47 -23.06 28.63
C ASN A 603 -55.23 -23.08 29.55
N GLN A 604 -55.38 -22.69 30.82
CA GLN A 604 -54.30 -22.61 31.83
C GLN A 604 -53.06 -21.84 31.36
N GLN A 605 -53.26 -20.79 30.56
CA GLN A 605 -52.16 -20.02 29.97
C GLN A 605 -52.51 -18.53 29.96
N ASP A 606 -51.67 -17.74 30.60
CA ASP A 606 -51.83 -16.29 30.62
C ASP A 606 -50.94 -15.66 29.56
N LYS A 607 -51.47 -14.68 28.84
CA LYS A 607 -50.77 -13.97 27.77
C LYS A 607 -50.64 -12.51 28.14
N ILE A 608 -49.40 -12.02 28.13
CA ILE A 608 -49.09 -10.61 28.32
C ILE A 608 -48.45 -10.10 27.05
N THR A 609 -49.02 -9.05 26.47
CA THR A 609 -48.48 -8.38 25.29
C THR A 609 -48.05 -6.99 25.69
N VAL A 610 -46.77 -6.70 25.58
CA VAL A 610 -46.18 -5.41 25.92
C VAL A 610 -45.71 -4.75 24.65
N ASN A 611 -46.19 -3.54 24.40
CA ASN A 611 -45.69 -2.67 23.33
C ASN A 611 -44.93 -1.50 23.94
N GLY A 612 -43.81 -1.15 23.35
CA GLY A 612 -42.94 -0.13 23.88
C GLY A 612 -41.76 0.15 22.98
N LYS A 613 -40.66 0.62 23.57
CA LYS A 613 -39.42 0.95 22.88
C LYS A 613 -38.22 0.49 23.68
N PHE A 614 -37.12 0.26 22.99
CA PHE A 614 -35.83 -0.07 23.57
C PHE A 614 -35.78 -1.43 24.29
N PHE A 615 -36.51 -2.43 23.77
CA PHE A 615 -36.48 -3.80 24.27
C PHE A 615 -35.45 -4.65 23.50
N GLU A 616 -34.18 -4.23 23.47
CA GLU A 616 -33.13 -4.98 22.80
C GLU A 616 -32.43 -5.97 23.76
N PRO A 617 -32.75 -7.28 23.70
CA PRO A 617 -32.16 -8.28 24.61
C PRO A 617 -30.67 -8.51 24.34
N CYS A 618 -30.17 -8.13 23.16
CA CYS A 618 -28.74 -8.23 22.84
C CYS A 618 -27.86 -7.26 23.64
N LEU A 619 -28.44 -6.15 24.11
CA LEU A 619 -27.66 -5.06 24.70
C LEU A 619 -27.70 -5.07 26.23
N ARG A 620 -28.67 -5.77 26.83
CA ARG A 620 -28.99 -5.70 28.26
C ARG A 620 -29.82 -6.90 28.70
N THR A 621 -29.76 -7.21 29.99
CA THR A 621 -30.74 -8.08 30.64
C THR A 621 -31.97 -7.26 31.01
N LEU A 622 -33.14 -7.72 30.59
CA LEU A 622 -34.42 -7.07 30.85
C LEU A 622 -35.15 -7.80 31.99
N VAL A 623 -35.96 -7.05 32.72
CA VAL A 623 -36.81 -7.55 33.81
C VAL A 623 -38.23 -7.11 33.51
N LEU A 624 -39.16 -8.05 33.47
CA LEU A 624 -40.60 -7.78 33.51
C LEU A 624 -41.03 -7.86 34.98
N GLU A 625 -41.65 -6.81 35.50
CA GLU A 625 -42.26 -6.80 36.83
C GLU A 625 -43.76 -6.56 36.72
N ILE A 626 -44.54 -7.31 37.50
CA ILE A 626 -45.99 -7.23 37.60
C ILE A 626 -46.38 -7.26 39.07
N HIS A 627 -47.21 -6.33 39.53
CA HIS A 627 -47.79 -6.37 40.87
C HIS A 627 -49.21 -5.78 40.91
N GLU A 628 -50.00 -6.15 41.92
CA GLU A 628 -51.29 -5.51 42.18
C GLU A 628 -51.08 -4.01 42.51
N LYS A 629 -51.93 -3.14 41.97
CA LYS A 629 -51.86 -1.70 42.26
C LYS A 629 -52.08 -1.47 43.76
N ASN A 630 -51.17 -0.72 44.38
CA ASN A 630 -51.12 -0.46 45.83
C ASN A 630 -50.74 -1.67 46.72
N LYS A 631 -50.30 -2.80 46.16
CA LYS A 631 -49.78 -3.96 46.92
C LYS A 631 -48.49 -4.50 46.31
N VAL A 632 -47.40 -3.79 46.59
CA VAL A 632 -46.06 -4.13 46.05
C VAL A 632 -45.53 -5.48 46.58
N ASP A 633 -46.04 -5.96 47.72
CA ASP A 633 -45.61 -7.22 48.35
C ASP A 633 -46.00 -8.47 47.55
N LYS A 634 -46.97 -8.34 46.63
CA LYS A 634 -47.42 -9.42 45.76
C LYS A 634 -47.05 -9.11 44.32
N ARG A 635 -45.82 -9.49 43.99
CA ARG A 635 -45.19 -9.23 42.69
C ARG A 635 -44.65 -10.47 42.04
N MET A 636 -44.63 -10.46 40.71
CA MET A 636 -43.94 -11.40 39.87
C MET A 636 -42.86 -10.64 39.10
N THR A 637 -41.63 -11.15 39.15
CA THR A 637 -40.49 -10.61 38.40
C THR A 637 -39.91 -11.70 37.53
N LEU A 638 -39.65 -11.38 36.28
CA LEU A 638 -39.05 -12.27 35.31
C LEU A 638 -37.85 -11.58 34.67
N ASP A 639 -36.66 -12.11 34.90
CA ASP A 639 -35.48 -11.75 34.10
C ASP A 639 -35.54 -12.49 32.76
N PHE A 640 -35.38 -11.77 31.66
CA PHE A 640 -35.41 -12.33 30.32
C PHE A 640 -34.35 -11.70 29.40
N GLY A 641 -33.97 -12.46 28.37
CA GLY A 641 -32.89 -12.11 27.46
C GLY A 641 -32.90 -13.00 26.22
N ILE A 642 -31.73 -13.28 25.65
CA ILE A 642 -31.59 -14.13 24.47
C ILE A 642 -31.83 -15.61 24.82
N ASP A 643 -31.39 -16.04 26.00
CA ASP A 643 -31.39 -17.43 26.44
C ASP A 643 -32.56 -17.82 27.37
N SER A 644 -33.55 -16.93 27.54
CA SER A 644 -34.69 -17.21 28.43
C SER A 644 -35.55 -18.34 27.87
N SER A 645 -35.52 -19.49 28.55
CA SER A 645 -36.24 -20.71 28.16
C SER A 645 -37.61 -20.87 28.84
N TYR A 646 -37.91 -20.04 29.84
CA TYR A 646 -39.16 -20.09 30.59
C TYR A 646 -39.44 -18.77 31.31
N PRO A 647 -40.66 -18.21 31.24
CA PRO A 647 -41.78 -18.58 30.37
C PRO A 647 -41.45 -18.35 28.88
N THR A 648 -42.33 -18.77 27.98
CA THR A 648 -42.13 -18.54 26.54
C THR A 648 -42.20 -17.03 26.26
N VAL A 649 -41.09 -16.46 25.79
CA VAL A 649 -40.98 -15.07 25.35
C VAL A 649 -40.87 -15.07 23.82
N GLU A 650 -41.85 -14.47 23.16
CA GLU A 650 -41.89 -14.32 21.70
C GLU A 650 -41.65 -12.86 21.34
N TYR A 651 -40.57 -12.61 20.60
CA TYR A 651 -40.27 -11.30 20.03
C TYR A 651 -40.90 -11.22 18.64
N LEU A 652 -41.96 -10.43 18.49
CA LEU A 652 -42.49 -10.11 17.16
C LEU A 652 -41.57 -9.10 16.47
N ASP A 653 -41.16 -8.09 17.25
CA ASP A 653 -40.06 -7.19 16.93
C ASP A 653 -39.47 -6.60 18.24
N SER A 654 -38.57 -5.63 18.12
CA SER A 654 -37.93 -4.91 19.23
C SER A 654 -38.85 -4.00 20.06
N GLU A 655 -40.09 -3.79 19.60
CA GLU A 655 -41.10 -2.92 20.23
C GLU A 655 -42.30 -3.74 20.74
N HIS A 656 -42.52 -4.96 20.24
CA HIS A 656 -43.66 -5.82 20.53
C HIS A 656 -43.22 -7.18 21.07
N ILE A 657 -43.45 -7.40 22.37
CA ILE A 657 -43.08 -8.64 23.06
C ILE A 657 -44.32 -9.34 23.61
N ILE A 658 -44.39 -10.65 23.39
CA ILE A 658 -45.42 -11.53 23.97
C ILE A 658 -44.78 -12.45 25.00
N PHE A 659 -45.33 -12.43 26.20
CA PHE A 659 -45.00 -13.38 27.26
C PHE A 659 -46.16 -14.35 27.45
N GLN A 660 -45.85 -15.65 27.50
CA GLN A 660 -46.83 -16.68 27.77
C GLN A 660 -46.48 -17.41 29.07
N PHE A 661 -47.28 -17.18 30.10
CA PHE A 661 -47.10 -17.80 31.41
C PHE A 661 -48.03 -19.01 31.56
N PRO A 662 -47.61 -20.07 32.26
CA PRO A 662 -48.57 -21.00 32.82
C PRO A 662 -49.40 -20.28 33.88
N TYR A 663 -50.71 -20.56 33.90
CA TYR A 663 -51.69 -19.93 34.79
C TYR A 663 -51.28 -19.91 36.27
N THR A 664 -50.47 -20.88 36.71
CA THR A 664 -49.99 -20.96 38.09
C THR A 664 -49.14 -19.78 38.55
N GLN A 665 -48.55 -18.99 37.65
CA GLN A 665 -47.69 -17.86 37.99
C GLN A 665 -48.46 -16.60 38.40
N LEU A 666 -49.68 -16.44 37.87
CA LEU A 666 -50.54 -15.28 38.14
C LEU A 666 -51.85 -15.68 38.85
N LYS A 667 -52.07 -16.96 39.15
CA LYS A 667 -53.28 -17.50 39.82
C LYS A 667 -53.64 -16.78 41.12
N ASP A 668 -52.61 -16.34 41.84
CA ASP A 668 -52.81 -15.80 43.18
C ASP A 668 -53.21 -14.33 43.11
N PHE A 669 -52.92 -13.62 42.01
CA PHE A 669 -53.23 -12.20 41.85
C PHE A 669 -54.75 -11.96 41.81
N ASP A 670 -55.18 -10.85 42.42
CA ASP A 670 -56.57 -10.40 42.36
C ASP A 670 -56.87 -9.82 40.97
N TYR A 671 -57.72 -10.50 40.21
CA TYR A 671 -58.13 -10.08 38.85
C TYR A 671 -59.16 -8.95 38.84
N SER A 672 -59.72 -8.59 40.00
CA SER A 672 -60.71 -7.51 40.14
C SER A 672 -60.07 -6.13 40.31
N VAL A 673 -58.74 -6.06 40.47
CA VAL A 673 -57.99 -4.81 40.61
C VAL A 673 -57.04 -4.57 39.44
N GLU A 674 -56.64 -3.32 39.25
CA GLU A 674 -55.61 -2.97 38.27
C GLU A 674 -54.25 -3.55 38.69
N TRP A 675 -53.48 -3.97 37.69
CA TRP A 675 -52.09 -4.42 37.85
C TRP A 675 -51.15 -3.36 37.29
N GLU A 676 -50.03 -3.15 37.97
CA GLU A 676 -48.93 -2.32 37.48
C GLU A 676 -47.88 -3.22 36.85
N ILE A 677 -47.53 -2.91 35.59
CA ILE A 677 -46.57 -3.66 34.79
C ILE A 677 -45.46 -2.73 34.33
N SER A 678 -44.23 -3.24 34.32
CA SER A 678 -43.09 -2.56 33.75
C SER A 678 -42.08 -3.51 33.13
N ILE A 679 -41.35 -3.03 32.11
CA ILE A 679 -40.13 -3.67 31.61
C ILE A 679 -38.98 -2.69 31.84
N TYR A 680 -37.93 -3.15 32.52
CA TYR A 680 -36.75 -2.33 32.79
C TYR A 680 -35.45 -3.11 32.68
N GLU A 681 -34.32 -2.41 32.59
CA GLU A 681 -32.99 -3.03 32.63
C GLU A 681 -32.66 -3.46 34.07
N SER A 682 -32.12 -4.67 34.24
CA SER A 682 -31.77 -5.19 35.58
C SER A 682 -30.94 -4.18 36.38
N GLY A 683 -31.34 -3.95 37.65
CA GLY A 683 -30.78 -2.92 38.53
C GLY A 683 -31.27 -1.48 38.30
N LYS A 684 -32.16 -1.23 37.34
CA LYS A 684 -32.67 0.13 37.00
C LYS A 684 -34.19 0.30 37.17
N ARG A 685 -34.79 -0.46 38.08
CA ARG A 685 -36.23 -0.38 38.42
C ARG A 685 -36.71 1.06 38.65
N GLU A 686 -35.95 1.86 39.40
CA GLU A 686 -36.32 3.24 39.75
C GLU A 686 -36.35 4.22 38.56
N GLN A 687 -35.81 3.83 37.39
CA GLN A 687 -35.76 4.67 36.20
C GLN A 687 -36.86 4.31 35.18
N THR A 688 -37.71 3.34 35.51
CA THR A 688 -38.73 2.80 34.61
C THR A 688 -40.02 3.59 34.65
N ASN A 689 -40.88 3.38 33.64
CA ASN A 689 -42.27 3.80 33.67
C ASN A 689 -43.20 2.60 33.93
N TRP A 690 -44.29 2.85 34.66
CA TRP A 690 -45.29 1.86 35.04
C TRP A 690 -46.59 2.12 34.30
N LEU A 691 -47.26 1.06 33.86
CA LEU A 691 -48.62 1.13 33.31
C LEU A 691 -49.57 0.34 34.19
N SER A 692 -50.70 0.97 34.55
CA SER A 692 -51.81 0.29 35.22
C SER A 692 -52.77 -0.27 34.17
N ILE A 693 -53.15 -1.54 34.31
CA ILE A 693 -54.10 -2.21 33.42
C ILE A 693 -55.02 -3.15 34.20
N GLN A 694 -56.30 -3.21 33.82
CA GLN A 694 -57.21 -4.24 34.33
C GLN A 694 -57.02 -5.54 33.50
N PRO A 695 -56.69 -6.68 34.11
CA PRO A 695 -56.56 -7.94 33.38
C PRO A 695 -57.91 -8.39 32.79
N THR A 696 -57.88 -8.92 31.57
CA THR A 696 -59.05 -9.53 30.94
C THR A 696 -59.07 -11.03 31.25
N VAL A 697 -60.09 -11.51 31.95
CA VAL A 697 -60.22 -12.92 32.34
C VAL A 697 -61.12 -13.67 31.36
N ILE A 698 -60.64 -14.79 30.83
CA ILE A 698 -61.38 -15.69 29.94
C ILE A 698 -61.56 -17.04 30.66
N GLY A 699 -62.79 -17.32 31.08
CA GLY A 699 -63.18 -18.58 31.72
C GLY A 699 -64.54 -18.49 32.41
N ILE A 700 -65.20 -19.63 32.62
CA ILE A 700 -66.38 -19.71 33.48
C ILE A 700 -65.87 -19.71 34.92
N ILE A 701 -66.07 -18.62 35.66
CA ILE A 701 -65.89 -18.62 37.11
C ILE A 701 -67.03 -19.47 37.67
N THR A 702 -66.78 -20.74 37.99
CA THR A 702 -67.70 -21.48 38.85
C THR A 702 -67.45 -21.02 40.27
N ASP A 703 -68.21 -20.02 40.72
CA ASP A 703 -68.47 -19.84 42.14
C ASP A 703 -69.01 -21.18 42.66
N GLN A 704 -68.31 -21.83 43.57
CA GLN A 704 -68.91 -22.89 44.39
C GLN A 704 -69.89 -22.23 45.35
N PRO A 705 -71.20 -22.56 45.35
CA PRO A 705 -72.04 -22.31 46.50
C PRO A 705 -71.96 -23.53 47.43
N GLY A 706 -71.75 -23.25 48.72
CA GLY A 706 -72.07 -24.19 49.78
C GLY A 706 -73.56 -24.55 49.77
N ASP A 707 -73.88 -25.62 50.49
CA ASP A 707 -75.17 -26.29 50.55
C ASP A 707 -76.41 -25.37 50.70
N ASP A 708 -77.50 -25.90 50.13
CA ASP A 708 -78.93 -25.70 50.40
C ASP A 708 -79.80 -24.76 49.53
N GLN A 709 -80.82 -25.43 48.94
CA GLN A 709 -82.15 -24.98 48.47
C GLN A 709 -82.36 -24.53 47.01
N SER A 710 -82.92 -25.49 46.25
CA SER A 710 -84.06 -25.41 45.31
C SER A 710 -84.41 -24.09 44.59
N GLY A 711 -84.56 -24.18 43.26
CA GLY A 711 -85.47 -23.31 42.49
C GLY A 711 -84.86 -22.76 41.21
N GLY A 712 -85.27 -23.28 40.06
CA GLY A 712 -84.67 -22.97 38.76
C GLY A 712 -84.98 -21.58 38.20
N THR A 713 -84.16 -21.17 37.23
CA THR A 713 -84.59 -20.73 35.88
C THR A 713 -83.35 -20.46 35.03
N SER A 714 -83.33 -21.06 33.84
CA SER A 714 -82.34 -20.82 32.78
C SER A 714 -82.19 -19.32 32.49
N LYS A 715 -80.99 -18.77 32.68
CA LYS A 715 -80.60 -17.47 32.12
C LYS A 715 -79.78 -17.70 30.86
N LYS A 716 -80.30 -17.15 29.76
CA LYS A 716 -79.66 -17.01 28.45
C LYS A 716 -78.17 -16.68 28.59
N VAL A 717 -77.34 -17.47 27.93
CA VAL A 717 -75.93 -17.16 27.66
C VAL A 717 -75.88 -16.31 26.40
N ASP A 718 -75.54 -15.03 26.53
CA ASP A 718 -75.10 -14.22 25.40
C ASP A 718 -73.63 -14.57 25.12
N ILE A 719 -73.40 -15.27 24.01
CA ILE A 719 -72.06 -15.57 23.51
C ILE A 719 -71.61 -14.36 22.69
N GLN A 720 -70.72 -13.53 23.23
CA GLN A 720 -70.06 -12.48 22.47
C GLN A 720 -68.81 -13.06 21.80
N LEU A 721 -68.96 -13.43 20.52
CA LEU A 721 -67.87 -13.91 19.68
C LEU A 721 -67.07 -12.70 19.16
N ILE A 722 -65.85 -12.48 19.65
CA ILE A 722 -64.92 -11.48 19.06
C ILE A 722 -64.02 -12.20 18.06
N LEU A 723 -64.27 -11.95 16.78
CA LEU A 723 -63.50 -12.47 15.65
C LEU A 723 -62.40 -11.46 15.28
N SER A 724 -61.14 -11.73 15.62
CA SER A 724 -60.00 -10.93 15.17
C SER A 724 -59.44 -11.48 13.87
N ILE A 725 -59.79 -10.86 12.73
CA ILE A 725 -59.20 -11.16 11.42
C ILE A 725 -58.02 -10.19 11.21
N ALA A 726 -56.80 -10.72 11.10
CA ALA A 726 -55.65 -9.97 10.59
C ALA A 726 -55.72 -9.93 9.05
N LEU A 727 -55.95 -8.75 8.47
CA LEU A 727 -55.89 -8.54 7.03
C LEU A 727 -54.47 -8.10 6.64
N PRO A 728 -53.75 -8.84 5.78
CA PRO A 728 -52.50 -8.35 5.22
C PRO A 728 -52.81 -7.27 4.18
N ILE A 729 -52.40 -6.03 4.44
CA ILE A 729 -52.43 -4.96 3.44
C ILE A 729 -51.22 -5.16 2.52
N VAL A 730 -51.45 -5.75 1.35
CA VAL A 730 -50.50 -5.73 0.23
C VAL A 730 -50.77 -4.46 -0.57
N GLN A 731 -49.93 -3.43 -0.41
CA GLN A 731 -49.94 -2.28 -1.32
C GLN A 731 -49.28 -2.69 -2.64
N LYS A 732 -50.12 -2.83 -3.66
CA LYS A 732 -49.69 -3.02 -5.05
C LYS A 732 -49.34 -1.63 -5.62
N GLN A 733 -48.07 -1.38 -5.88
CA GLN A 733 -47.63 -0.20 -6.64
C GLN A 733 -48.01 -0.42 -8.10
N GLU A 734 -48.98 0.36 -8.60
CA GLU A 734 -49.22 0.49 -10.04
C GLU A 734 -48.24 1.52 -10.61
N THR A 735 -47.48 1.07 -11.60
CA THR A 735 -46.71 1.89 -12.53
C THR A 735 -47.62 2.86 -13.30
N VAL A 736 -47.29 4.15 -13.23
CA VAL A 736 -47.34 5.09 -14.37
C VAL A 736 -46.03 5.85 -14.40
#